data_AF-A0A2U3DU42-F1
#
_entry.id   AF-A0A2U3DU42-F1
#
_cell.length_a   1.000
_cell.length_b   1.000
_cell.length_c   1.000
_cell.angle_alpha   90.00
_cell.angle_beta   90.00
_cell.angle_gamma   90.00
#
_symmetry.space_group_name_H-M   'P 1'
#
loop_
_entity.id
_entity.type
_entity.pdbx_description
1 polymer ?
#
loop_
_entity_poly.entity_id
_entity_poly.type
_entity_poly.pdbx_seq_one_letter_code
_entity_poly.pdbx_strand_id
1 'polypeptide(L)'
;MASDSQEAIVIVGADGQHRVARAGIIGLDVALVLAERGLGPRITVYAEHLPGDTSPNYTSPWAGCNFSGISGSDKNALRWDKLGYAHLMRLAAERGPEAYVKRTHSVEYWDSDAPRDKIRAISEYLEDFRVIPADELPSGVEYGLSATTVTVNAPKHIEYLFRRLRDQHGVRFVRRRLDSIDAAFASPATRVVFNCTGNGARTLPGVEDSKCFPTRGQVVLVRAPAVKSNVMRHGRGYETYIIPRPYSNGNAILGGYMQKGVFDASTYAHESESIVSRTTGLSSELREGGLEVLAAFAGMRPSREGGTRVEREERRGRALVHNYGAGGTGFQAGYGMALDAVEAADDVLRQLKSDGPRSRLIFYAKSREFASRGPGTGAGAGADSPPHSGPSGGRPSSPSSTGPQGQQVLVSLPRDALRARRPPWMDKVGAERVSRHFSSFPSQLGVGYTSDTTRHNKRVKDKTRQDKMPQTTAALYPEPRPDMWKFPSRRSVVHSTDGIVACTQPLAAKCGLEVLRAGGNAADAAVAVAAGLNMTEPCSTGIGGDMFILYWDAATKKVSAMNGSGRSGANCTLERIRADLGADSPSSNLTEIPMKSVHAVTVPGAAAGWVDTVERFGSGKVSLEQVLSPAIALGEKGFPVSEVAAYYWNVSEKHIREASPNFAEMLKKDPSAASGVRAPRAGEVMKNPTLAQTFRALAAEGKPGFYAGRVAEELVRVVRDLGGHLELSDLQHHLEAGSEPVAPISLAFSAQGLGRERGVELWEHPPNGQGIVALMALGIVQELERQGSIPVFGPDDFNSTAYLHAIIEALRLGFADAHWFVTDPNVTPVPTEGLISQAYLAERAKLFDPKRAAPSLHHGEPPAGVSPALRSSDTVYFTVTDAQGNAASFINSNYAGFGTSIIPKGCGFTLQNRGANFSLDAAHPNRLEPRKRPYHTIIPGMVTNLADGSLHSTFGVMGGFMQPQGHVQVLLGQLIAGLDPQQALDAPRVCIGAGIPEDGSSTEVEWTVNIEEGMPAETIEGLRRLGHKVEVVGGAGRGLFGRGQIVRQTVDAVDGTFVWSAGSDMRADGAAYPA
;
A
#
# COMPACT_ATOMS: atom_id res chain seq x y z
N MET A 1 7.14 -33.97 -3.36
CA MET A 1 6.69 -33.83 -4.76
C MET A 1 5.31 -34.45 -4.90
N ALA A 2 4.26 -33.63 -5.02
CA ALA A 2 2.90 -34.00 -5.40
C ALA A 2 2.17 -32.70 -5.78
N SER A 3 1.40 -32.58 -6.86
CA SER A 3 1.07 -33.57 -7.91
C SER A 3 0.96 -32.91 -9.29
N ASP A 4 1.99 -33.01 -10.14
CA ASP A 4 1.97 -32.44 -11.51
C ASP A 4 1.21 -33.33 -12.53
N SER A 5 0.44 -34.30 -12.04
CA SER A 5 -0.25 -35.34 -12.82
C SER A 5 -1.54 -34.92 -13.53
N GLN A 6 -1.91 -33.63 -13.51
CA GLN A 6 -3.12 -33.11 -14.18
C GLN A 6 -2.87 -31.94 -15.15
N GLU A 7 -1.64 -31.40 -15.21
CA GLU A 7 -1.29 -30.28 -16.10
C GLU A 7 -1.18 -30.74 -17.56
N ALA A 8 -2.28 -30.67 -18.30
CA ALA A 8 -2.35 -31.07 -19.71
C ALA A 8 -2.33 -29.89 -20.69
N ILE A 9 -2.71 -28.70 -20.23
CA ILE A 9 -2.75 -27.46 -21.02
C ILE A 9 -1.95 -26.40 -20.28
N VAL A 10 -1.04 -25.74 -20.99
CA VAL A 10 -0.22 -24.66 -20.42
C VAL A 10 -0.45 -23.37 -21.20
N ILE A 11 -0.58 -22.23 -20.52
CA ILE A 11 -0.71 -20.90 -21.12
C ILE A 11 0.46 -20.05 -20.62
N VAL A 12 1.22 -19.44 -21.53
CA VAL A 12 2.45 -18.71 -21.21
C VAL A 12 2.27 -17.20 -21.40
N GLY A 13 2.53 -16.45 -20.33
CA GLY A 13 2.47 -15.00 -20.27
C GLY A 13 3.70 -14.27 -20.84
N ALA A 14 3.55 -12.97 -21.08
CA ALA A 14 4.46 -12.16 -21.90
C ALA A 14 5.75 -11.68 -21.22
N ASP A 15 6.91 -12.22 -21.62
CA ASP A 15 8.23 -11.67 -21.27
C ASP A 15 8.41 -10.24 -21.83
N GLY A 16 9.26 -9.41 -21.24
CA GLY A 16 9.36 -7.98 -21.51
C GLY A 16 10.79 -7.48 -21.70
N GLN A 17 11.36 -7.72 -22.89
CA GLN A 17 12.70 -7.38 -23.40
C GLN A 17 13.91 -7.80 -22.53
N HIS A 18 13.86 -7.59 -21.22
CA HIS A 18 14.78 -8.15 -20.23
C HIS A 18 14.00 -8.91 -19.14
N ARG A 19 13.56 -10.13 -19.48
CA ARG A 19 13.28 -11.20 -18.52
C ARG A 19 12.14 -10.95 -17.51
N VAL A 20 10.92 -10.59 -17.96
CA VAL A 20 9.73 -10.36 -17.08
C VAL A 20 8.38 -10.80 -17.68
N ALA A 21 7.79 -11.93 -17.24
CA ALA A 21 6.58 -12.55 -17.82
C ALA A 21 5.21 -12.00 -17.31
N ARG A 22 4.12 -12.00 -18.11
CA ARG A 22 2.83 -11.33 -17.76
C ARG A 22 1.55 -12.08 -18.14
N ALA A 23 0.60 -12.26 -17.22
CA ALA A 23 -0.76 -12.74 -17.50
C ALA A 23 -1.66 -11.61 -18.03
N GLY A 24 -1.42 -11.18 -19.26
CA GLY A 24 -2.25 -10.19 -19.96
C GLY A 24 -3.58 -10.77 -20.47
N ILE A 25 -4.51 -9.88 -20.84
CA ILE A 25 -5.90 -10.21 -21.25
C ILE A 25 -6.00 -11.38 -22.23
N ILE A 26 -5.17 -11.44 -23.28
CA ILE A 26 -5.18 -12.52 -24.28
C ILE A 26 -5.01 -13.92 -23.66
N GLY A 27 -4.17 -14.05 -22.64
CA GLY A 27 -3.98 -15.33 -21.93
C GLY A 27 -5.16 -15.69 -21.02
N LEU A 28 -5.85 -14.68 -20.48
CA LEU A 28 -7.08 -14.85 -19.69
C LEU A 28 -8.27 -15.22 -20.59
N ASP A 29 -8.38 -14.64 -21.78
CA ASP A 29 -9.40 -14.98 -22.77
C ASP A 29 -9.23 -16.42 -23.29
N VAL A 30 -8.00 -16.84 -23.60
CA VAL A 30 -7.68 -18.24 -23.96
C VAL A 30 -8.04 -19.18 -22.81
N ALA A 31 -7.65 -18.83 -21.57
CA ALA A 31 -8.04 -19.59 -20.39
C ALA A 31 -9.57 -19.68 -20.23
N LEU A 32 -10.31 -18.59 -20.51
CA LEU A 32 -11.77 -18.53 -20.42
C LEU A 32 -12.45 -19.41 -21.46
N VAL A 33 -12.07 -19.32 -22.73
CA VAL A 33 -12.63 -20.16 -23.80
C VAL A 33 -12.37 -21.66 -23.53
N LEU A 34 -11.21 -22.01 -22.96
CA LEU A 34 -10.92 -23.38 -22.52
C LEU A 34 -11.69 -23.80 -21.25
N ALA A 35 -11.86 -22.88 -20.30
CA ALA A 35 -12.58 -23.10 -19.04
C ALA A 35 -14.10 -23.27 -19.25
N GLU A 36 -14.71 -22.46 -20.11
CA GLU A 36 -16.12 -22.60 -20.54
C GLU A 36 -16.34 -23.87 -21.38
N ARG A 37 -15.28 -24.39 -22.03
CA ARG A 37 -15.27 -25.75 -22.62
C ARG A 37 -15.11 -26.87 -21.58
N GLY A 38 -15.01 -26.58 -20.29
CA GLY A 38 -14.92 -27.55 -19.20
C GLY A 38 -13.53 -28.14 -18.96
N LEU A 39 -12.46 -27.48 -19.45
CA LEU A 39 -11.07 -27.97 -19.31
C LEU A 39 -10.30 -27.31 -18.15
N GLY A 40 -10.92 -26.38 -17.41
CA GLY A 40 -10.27 -25.50 -16.43
C GLY A 40 -9.24 -26.17 -15.48
N PRO A 41 -9.57 -27.28 -14.79
CA PRO A 41 -8.64 -27.96 -13.89
C PRO A 41 -7.39 -28.58 -14.55
N ARG A 42 -7.35 -28.67 -15.88
CA ARG A 42 -6.18 -29.11 -16.66
C ARG A 42 -5.29 -27.96 -17.14
N ILE A 43 -5.69 -26.71 -16.90
CA ILE A 43 -5.01 -25.49 -17.37
C ILE A 43 -4.08 -24.98 -16.27
N THR A 44 -2.81 -24.77 -16.62
CA THR A 44 -1.88 -23.96 -15.84
C THR A 44 -1.45 -22.71 -16.61
N VAL A 45 -1.60 -21.54 -16.00
CA VAL A 45 -1.12 -20.26 -16.52
C VAL A 45 0.21 -19.91 -15.85
N TYR A 46 1.29 -19.89 -16.63
CA TYR A 46 2.60 -19.40 -16.19
C TYR A 46 2.78 -17.93 -16.57
N ALA A 47 2.95 -17.09 -15.56
CA ALA A 47 3.35 -15.70 -15.70
C ALA A 47 4.10 -15.25 -14.44
N GLU A 48 4.86 -14.18 -14.52
CA GLU A 48 5.57 -13.60 -13.39
C GLU A 48 4.79 -12.44 -12.77
N HIS A 49 4.04 -11.70 -13.59
CA HIS A 49 2.97 -10.78 -13.17
C HIS A 49 1.58 -11.39 -13.38
N LEU A 50 0.72 -11.30 -12.35
CA LEU A 50 -0.66 -11.76 -12.30
C LEU A 50 -1.64 -10.58 -12.12
N PRO A 51 -2.93 -10.72 -12.47
CA PRO A 51 -3.94 -9.69 -12.22
C PRO A 51 -4.02 -9.29 -10.74
N GLY A 52 -3.89 -7.98 -10.48
CA GLY A 52 -3.70 -7.40 -9.15
C GLY A 52 -2.31 -6.76 -8.98
N ASP A 53 -1.30 -7.26 -9.68
CA ASP A 53 0.05 -6.67 -9.67
C ASP A 53 0.09 -5.31 -10.38
N THR A 54 0.98 -4.43 -9.91
CA THR A 54 1.33 -3.18 -10.59
C THR A 54 2.79 -3.20 -11.03
N SER A 55 3.05 -2.84 -12.29
CA SER A 55 4.39 -2.83 -12.88
C SER A 55 4.35 -2.03 -14.19
N PRO A 56 5.34 -1.17 -14.52
CA PRO A 56 5.49 -0.63 -15.88
C PRO A 56 5.65 -1.76 -16.91
N ASN A 57 6.25 -2.87 -16.46
CA ASN A 57 6.31 -4.14 -17.14
C ASN A 57 5.05 -5.00 -16.99
N TYR A 58 3.87 -4.40 -16.77
CA TYR A 58 2.57 -5.07 -16.93
C TYR A 58 1.54 -4.11 -17.51
N THR A 59 1.27 -4.22 -18.81
CA THR A 59 0.57 -3.16 -19.56
C THR A 59 -0.96 -3.21 -19.46
N SER A 60 -1.55 -4.38 -19.17
CA SER A 60 -3.01 -4.53 -19.12
C SER A 60 -3.70 -3.69 -18.01
N PRO A 61 -3.19 -3.58 -16.77
CA PRO A 61 -3.73 -2.67 -15.75
C PRO A 61 -3.81 -1.19 -16.14
N TRP A 62 -2.92 -0.73 -17.03
CA TRP A 62 -2.78 0.70 -17.38
C TRP A 62 -3.60 1.13 -18.59
N ALA A 63 -4.27 0.19 -19.28
CA ALA A 63 -5.08 0.52 -20.45
C ALA A 63 -6.23 1.48 -20.09
N GLY A 64 -6.42 2.49 -20.94
CA GLY A 64 -7.75 2.97 -21.30
C GLY A 64 -8.33 1.96 -22.30
N CYS A 65 -9.54 1.48 -22.07
CA CYS A 65 -10.11 0.36 -22.80
C CYS A 65 -11.57 0.62 -23.20
N ASN A 66 -11.76 1.04 -24.45
CA ASN A 66 -13.04 1.11 -25.16
C ASN A 66 -13.03 0.17 -26.38
N PHE A 67 -14.15 0.06 -27.07
CA PHE A 67 -14.20 -0.42 -28.45
C PHE A 67 -13.97 0.75 -29.42
N SER A 68 -13.15 0.56 -30.46
CA SER A 68 -12.65 1.61 -31.35
C SER A 68 -12.38 1.14 -32.79
N GLY A 69 -12.50 2.03 -33.77
CA GLY A 69 -12.23 1.76 -35.19
C GLY A 69 -10.77 1.49 -35.57
N ILE A 70 -9.81 1.59 -34.64
CA ILE A 70 -8.35 1.54 -34.89
C ILE A 70 -7.76 0.14 -35.20
N SER A 71 -8.55 -0.93 -35.22
CA SER A 71 -8.08 -2.30 -35.47
C SER A 71 -7.96 -2.64 -36.96
N GLY A 72 -7.27 -3.75 -37.29
CA GLY A 72 -7.04 -4.21 -38.66
C GLY A 72 -8.31 -4.34 -39.49
N SER A 73 -8.16 -4.15 -40.80
CA SER A 73 -9.22 -4.31 -41.81
C SER A 73 -9.17 -5.64 -42.56
N ASP A 74 -8.26 -6.55 -42.18
CA ASP A 74 -8.22 -7.91 -42.71
C ASP A 74 -9.41 -8.75 -42.18
N LYS A 75 -9.71 -9.85 -42.88
CA LYS A 75 -10.88 -10.69 -42.58
C LYS A 75 -10.90 -11.24 -41.15
N ASN A 76 -9.74 -11.44 -40.53
CA ASN A 76 -9.66 -11.99 -39.18
C ASN A 76 -9.85 -10.88 -38.15
N ALA A 77 -9.17 -9.74 -38.29
CA ALA A 77 -9.38 -8.57 -37.40
C ALA A 77 -10.82 -8.03 -37.45
N LEU A 78 -11.48 -8.04 -38.62
CA LEU A 78 -12.91 -7.70 -38.73
C LEU A 78 -13.81 -8.69 -37.97
N ARG A 79 -13.49 -9.99 -38.02
CA ARG A 79 -14.25 -11.06 -37.33
C ARG A 79 -14.00 -11.07 -35.83
N TRP A 80 -12.76 -10.91 -35.37
CA TRP A 80 -12.40 -10.92 -33.96
C TRP A 80 -13.01 -9.75 -33.21
N ASP A 81 -13.02 -8.54 -33.80
CA ASP A 81 -13.69 -7.38 -33.22
C ASP A 81 -15.21 -7.61 -33.07
N LYS A 82 -15.88 -8.18 -34.08
CA LYS A 82 -17.33 -8.47 -34.02
C LYS A 82 -17.67 -9.48 -32.93
N LEU A 83 -16.79 -10.47 -32.71
CA LEU A 83 -16.92 -11.48 -31.64
C LEU A 83 -16.62 -10.90 -30.24
N GLY A 84 -15.57 -10.07 -30.11
CA GLY A 84 -15.21 -9.44 -28.85
C GLY A 84 -16.21 -8.35 -28.42
N TYR A 85 -16.73 -7.57 -29.37
CA TYR A 85 -17.85 -6.65 -29.15
C TYR A 85 -19.07 -7.38 -28.61
N ALA A 86 -19.51 -8.45 -29.29
CA ALA A 86 -20.66 -9.24 -28.85
C ALA A 86 -20.45 -9.85 -27.44
N HIS A 87 -19.23 -10.32 -27.13
CA HIS A 87 -18.89 -10.80 -25.79
C HIS A 87 -19.00 -9.69 -24.74
N LEU A 88 -18.35 -8.54 -24.97
CA LEU A 88 -18.27 -7.44 -24.01
C LEU A 88 -19.63 -6.73 -23.82
N MET A 89 -20.43 -6.58 -24.88
CA MET A 89 -21.77 -6.01 -24.79
C MET A 89 -22.73 -6.93 -24.01
N ARG A 90 -22.68 -8.24 -24.26
CA ARG A 90 -23.39 -9.23 -23.43
C ARG A 90 -22.93 -9.14 -21.98
N LEU A 91 -21.63 -9.08 -21.73
CA LEU A 91 -21.07 -9.02 -20.38
C LEU A 91 -21.43 -7.70 -19.65
N ALA A 92 -21.55 -6.59 -20.38
CA ALA A 92 -22.06 -5.31 -19.85
C ALA A 92 -23.54 -5.41 -19.43
N ALA A 93 -24.36 -6.11 -20.20
CA ALA A 93 -25.78 -6.29 -19.93
C ALA A 93 -26.06 -7.32 -18.81
N GLU A 94 -25.35 -8.46 -18.81
CA GLU A 94 -25.58 -9.56 -17.87
C GLU A 94 -24.88 -9.36 -16.51
N ARG A 95 -23.64 -8.83 -16.51
CA ARG A 95 -22.77 -8.78 -15.32
C ARG A 95 -21.92 -7.50 -15.23
N GLY A 96 -22.39 -6.40 -15.81
CA GLY A 96 -21.60 -5.17 -16.01
C GLY A 96 -20.83 -4.67 -14.77
N PRO A 97 -21.47 -4.52 -13.60
CA PRO A 97 -20.80 -4.11 -12.36
C PRO A 97 -19.73 -5.09 -11.88
N GLU A 98 -20.00 -6.39 -11.95
CA GLU A 98 -19.11 -7.46 -11.45
C GLU A 98 -17.89 -7.66 -12.33
N ALA A 99 -18.10 -7.58 -13.65
CA ALA A 99 -17.06 -7.69 -14.66
C ALA A 99 -16.33 -6.36 -14.92
N TYR A 100 -16.83 -5.26 -14.36
CA TYR A 100 -16.41 -3.88 -14.61
C TYR A 100 -16.44 -3.47 -16.09
N VAL A 101 -17.51 -3.84 -16.78
CA VAL A 101 -17.75 -3.58 -18.21
C VAL A 101 -19.07 -2.81 -18.38
N LYS A 102 -19.10 -1.72 -19.15
CA LYS A 102 -20.29 -0.85 -19.28
C LYS A 102 -20.54 -0.41 -20.72
N ARG A 103 -21.82 -0.49 -21.14
CA ARG A 103 -22.35 0.16 -22.36
C ARG A 103 -22.18 1.69 -22.24
N THR A 104 -21.46 2.30 -23.19
CA THR A 104 -20.95 3.67 -23.12
C THR A 104 -20.99 4.31 -24.50
N HIS A 105 -21.45 5.57 -24.60
CA HIS A 105 -21.44 6.31 -25.86
C HIS A 105 -20.01 6.72 -26.24
N SER A 106 -19.68 6.61 -27.52
CA SER A 106 -18.35 6.86 -28.08
C SER A 106 -18.42 7.79 -29.28
N VAL A 107 -17.45 8.70 -29.36
CA VAL A 107 -17.25 9.59 -30.51
C VAL A 107 -15.81 9.45 -31.00
N GLU A 108 -15.62 9.19 -32.29
CA GLU A 108 -14.31 9.06 -32.93
C GLU A 108 -14.17 10.07 -34.08
N TYR A 109 -13.05 10.80 -34.10
CA TYR A 109 -12.70 11.81 -35.10
C TYR A 109 -11.38 11.44 -35.80
N TRP A 110 -11.24 11.77 -37.08
CA TRP A 110 -10.01 11.61 -37.85
C TRP A 110 -9.60 12.93 -38.52
N ASP A 111 -8.35 13.34 -38.31
CA ASP A 111 -7.74 14.50 -38.99
C ASP A 111 -7.48 14.23 -40.49
N SER A 112 -7.44 12.96 -40.91
CA SER A 112 -7.34 12.53 -42.31
C SER A 112 -7.59 11.04 -42.50
N ASP A 113 -8.02 10.64 -43.70
CA ASP A 113 -8.03 9.24 -44.19
C ASP A 113 -8.59 8.20 -43.19
N ALA A 114 -9.83 8.41 -42.75
CA ALA A 114 -10.55 7.46 -41.91
C ALA A 114 -10.71 6.08 -42.62
N PRO A 115 -10.54 4.93 -41.92
CA PRO A 115 -10.50 3.61 -42.53
C PRO A 115 -11.89 3.12 -42.98
N ARG A 116 -12.33 3.55 -44.17
CA ARG A 116 -13.73 3.40 -44.63
C ARG A 116 -14.25 1.96 -44.64
N ASP A 117 -13.43 0.98 -45.04
CA ASP A 117 -13.83 -0.44 -45.02
C ASP A 117 -14.03 -0.98 -43.60
N LYS A 118 -13.20 -0.55 -42.65
CA LYS A 118 -13.34 -0.86 -41.23
C LYS A 118 -14.59 -0.24 -40.65
N ILE A 119 -14.81 1.05 -40.92
CA ILE A 119 -15.96 1.82 -40.45
C ILE A 119 -17.27 1.23 -41.00
N ARG A 120 -17.29 0.84 -42.28
CA ARG A 120 -18.39 0.09 -42.88
C ARG A 120 -18.63 -1.23 -42.15
N ALA A 121 -17.60 -2.04 -41.92
CA ALA A 121 -17.74 -3.33 -41.26
C ALA A 121 -18.23 -3.24 -39.79
N ILE A 122 -17.83 -2.22 -39.03
CA ILE A 122 -18.33 -2.00 -37.66
C ILE A 122 -19.75 -1.42 -37.65
N SER A 123 -20.12 -0.60 -38.64
CA SER A 123 -21.47 -0.02 -38.75
C SER A 123 -22.59 -1.06 -38.91
N GLU A 124 -22.27 -2.30 -39.27
CA GLU A 124 -23.22 -3.43 -39.31
C GLU A 124 -23.67 -3.94 -37.92
N TYR A 125 -22.98 -3.57 -36.84
CA TYR A 125 -23.23 -4.13 -35.50
C TYR A 125 -22.99 -3.18 -34.32
N LEU A 126 -22.41 -2.00 -34.54
CA LEU A 126 -22.43 -0.94 -33.54
C LEU A 126 -23.84 -0.36 -33.38
N GLU A 127 -24.23 -0.15 -32.13
CA GLU A 127 -25.54 0.39 -31.79
C GLU A 127 -25.54 1.91 -31.96
N ASP A 128 -26.69 2.50 -32.30
CA ASP A 128 -26.86 3.96 -32.42
C ASP A 128 -25.84 4.64 -33.37
N PHE A 129 -25.32 3.89 -34.36
CA PHE A 129 -24.24 4.33 -35.26
C PHE A 129 -24.65 5.48 -36.17
N ARG A 130 -23.89 6.58 -36.11
CA ARG A 130 -24.09 7.82 -36.88
C ARG A 130 -22.76 8.30 -37.43
N VAL A 131 -22.71 8.63 -38.73
CA VAL A 131 -21.64 9.46 -39.28
C VAL A 131 -21.95 10.92 -38.96
N ILE A 132 -20.98 11.66 -38.44
CA ILE A 132 -21.16 13.04 -38.00
C ILE A 132 -21.12 13.98 -39.24
N PRO A 133 -22.13 14.84 -39.46
CA PRO A 133 -22.14 15.83 -40.54
C PRO A 133 -20.93 16.77 -40.50
N ALA A 134 -20.47 17.24 -41.67
CA ALA A 134 -19.25 18.04 -41.79
C ALA A 134 -19.33 19.40 -41.05
N ASP A 135 -20.53 19.92 -40.85
CA ASP A 135 -20.85 21.12 -40.08
C ASP A 135 -20.91 20.91 -38.56
N GLU A 136 -20.97 19.64 -38.11
CA GLU A 136 -20.83 19.25 -36.69
C GLU A 136 -19.38 18.85 -36.32
N LEU A 137 -18.45 18.80 -37.27
CA LEU A 137 -17.06 18.36 -37.01
C LEU A 137 -16.21 19.44 -36.31
N PRO A 138 -15.37 19.07 -35.34
CA PRO A 138 -14.36 19.98 -34.77
C PRO A 138 -13.36 20.48 -35.82
N SER A 139 -12.78 21.67 -35.59
CA SER A 139 -11.80 22.24 -36.52
C SER A 139 -10.60 21.30 -36.77
N GLY A 140 -10.26 21.13 -38.05
CA GLY A 140 -9.19 20.24 -38.53
C GLY A 140 -9.53 18.75 -38.54
N VAL A 141 -10.81 18.37 -38.42
CA VAL A 141 -11.29 16.98 -38.56
C VAL A 141 -11.91 16.80 -39.96
N GLU A 142 -11.49 15.77 -40.70
CA GLU A 142 -12.04 15.43 -42.02
C GLU A 142 -13.19 14.42 -41.96
N TYR A 143 -13.28 13.62 -40.90
CA TYR A 143 -14.32 12.61 -40.72
C TYR A 143 -14.60 12.35 -39.23
N GLY A 144 -15.86 12.08 -38.89
CA GLY A 144 -16.26 11.68 -37.53
C GLY A 144 -17.42 10.70 -37.52
N LEU A 145 -17.49 9.89 -36.46
CA LEU A 145 -18.62 9.01 -36.16
C LEU A 145 -18.96 9.04 -34.68
N SER A 146 -20.21 8.75 -34.34
CA SER A 146 -20.63 8.41 -32.99
C SER A 146 -21.43 7.11 -32.97
N ALA A 147 -21.34 6.37 -31.87
CA ALA A 147 -22.06 5.12 -31.66
C ALA A 147 -22.16 4.80 -30.17
N THR A 148 -23.11 3.96 -29.79
CA THR A 148 -23.09 3.31 -28.48
C THR A 148 -22.22 2.05 -28.57
N THR A 149 -21.22 1.96 -27.69
CA THR A 149 -20.24 0.88 -27.65
C THR A 149 -20.04 0.39 -26.22
N VAL A 150 -18.87 -0.19 -25.91
CA VAL A 150 -18.50 -0.66 -24.57
C VAL A 150 -17.19 -0.05 -24.08
N THR A 151 -17.08 0.10 -22.75
CA THR A 151 -15.86 0.52 -22.03
C THR A 151 -15.60 -0.43 -20.86
N VAL A 152 -14.33 -0.65 -20.53
CA VAL A 152 -13.87 -1.63 -19.54
C VAL A 152 -12.92 -0.98 -18.53
N ASN A 153 -13.12 -1.23 -17.24
CA ASN A 153 -12.15 -0.86 -16.21
C ASN A 153 -11.03 -1.90 -16.19
N ALA A 154 -10.09 -1.77 -17.14
CA ALA A 154 -9.05 -2.74 -17.46
C ALA A 154 -8.43 -3.50 -16.26
N PRO A 155 -7.95 -2.87 -15.17
CA PRO A 155 -7.36 -3.60 -14.03
C PRO A 155 -8.39 -4.44 -13.25
N LYS A 156 -9.61 -3.94 -13.06
CA LYS A 156 -10.66 -4.68 -12.33
C LYS A 156 -11.31 -5.77 -13.18
N HIS A 157 -11.36 -5.60 -14.49
CA HIS A 157 -11.80 -6.66 -15.40
C HIS A 157 -10.84 -7.86 -15.42
N ILE A 158 -9.52 -7.64 -15.45
CA ILE A 158 -8.55 -8.75 -15.38
C ILE A 158 -8.52 -9.42 -14.00
N GLU A 159 -8.76 -8.68 -12.91
CA GLU A 159 -9.02 -9.28 -11.58
C GLU A 159 -10.28 -10.15 -11.57
N TYR A 160 -11.39 -9.68 -12.17
CA TYR A 160 -12.62 -10.46 -12.30
C TYR A 160 -12.38 -11.77 -13.08
N LEU A 161 -11.70 -11.70 -14.23
CA LEU A 161 -11.34 -12.89 -15.00
C LEU A 161 -10.44 -13.83 -14.20
N PHE A 162 -9.42 -13.34 -13.51
CA PHE A 162 -8.52 -14.14 -12.68
C PHE A 162 -9.27 -14.90 -11.58
N ARG A 163 -10.09 -14.22 -10.80
CA ARG A 163 -10.93 -14.83 -9.75
C ARG A 163 -11.89 -15.86 -10.36
N ARG A 164 -12.61 -15.51 -11.43
CA ARG A 164 -13.53 -16.43 -12.12
C ARG A 164 -12.81 -17.69 -12.62
N LEU A 165 -11.66 -17.55 -13.27
CA LEU A 165 -10.88 -18.67 -13.80
C LEU A 165 -10.36 -19.59 -12.68
N ARG A 166 -9.77 -19.01 -11.64
CA ARG A 166 -9.21 -19.74 -10.50
C ARG A 166 -10.30 -20.42 -9.67
N ASP A 167 -11.31 -19.65 -9.25
CA ASP A 167 -12.24 -20.03 -8.19
C ASP A 167 -13.49 -20.76 -8.73
N GLN A 168 -13.96 -20.42 -9.94
CA GLN A 168 -15.17 -21.03 -10.53
C GLN A 168 -14.85 -22.11 -11.57
N HIS A 169 -13.66 -22.07 -12.17
CA HIS A 169 -13.24 -23.04 -13.18
C HIS A 169 -12.00 -23.87 -12.80
N GLY A 170 -11.35 -23.62 -11.65
CA GLY A 170 -10.23 -24.43 -11.17
C GLY A 170 -8.92 -24.24 -11.94
N VAL A 171 -8.74 -23.14 -12.68
CA VAL A 171 -7.51 -22.86 -13.43
C VAL A 171 -6.35 -22.58 -12.47
N ARG A 172 -5.25 -23.34 -12.60
CA ARG A 172 -4.04 -23.12 -11.83
C ARG A 172 -3.30 -21.90 -12.38
N PHE A 173 -2.97 -20.94 -11.52
CA PHE A 173 -2.04 -19.86 -11.85
C PHE A 173 -0.75 -20.07 -11.06
N VAL A 174 0.40 -20.02 -11.73
CA VAL A 174 1.71 -20.20 -11.10
C VAL A 174 2.60 -19.01 -11.41
N ARG A 175 3.04 -18.31 -10.36
CA ARG A 175 3.96 -17.19 -10.47
C ARG A 175 5.37 -17.72 -10.82
N ARG A 176 5.69 -17.75 -12.11
CA ARG A 176 6.93 -18.32 -12.65
C ARG A 176 7.30 -17.69 -13.99
N ARG A 177 8.59 -17.38 -14.16
CA ARG A 177 9.18 -17.06 -15.44
C ARG A 177 9.73 -18.32 -16.12
N LEU A 178 9.67 -18.37 -17.46
CA LEU A 178 10.19 -19.46 -18.28
C LEU A 178 11.32 -18.93 -19.19
N ASP A 179 12.50 -19.56 -19.15
CA ASP A 179 13.66 -19.12 -19.94
C ASP A 179 13.63 -19.56 -21.42
N SER A 180 12.62 -20.33 -21.83
CA SER A 180 12.34 -20.69 -23.23
C SER A 180 10.88 -21.13 -23.36
N ILE A 181 10.32 -21.12 -24.58
CA ILE A 181 8.98 -21.70 -24.80
C ILE A 181 8.96 -23.22 -24.59
N ASP A 182 10.11 -23.88 -24.77
CA ASP A 182 10.27 -25.31 -24.50
C ASP A 182 10.14 -25.67 -23.02
N ALA A 183 10.40 -24.74 -22.10
CA ALA A 183 10.19 -24.96 -20.67
C ALA A 183 8.69 -25.12 -20.30
N ALA A 184 7.77 -24.62 -21.13
CA ALA A 184 6.34 -24.87 -20.99
C ALA A 184 5.94 -26.32 -21.30
N PHE A 185 6.81 -27.07 -21.98
CA PHE A 185 6.65 -28.49 -22.31
C PHE A 185 7.43 -29.42 -21.37
N ALA A 186 7.93 -28.92 -20.23
CA ALA A 186 8.74 -29.67 -19.29
C ALA A 186 8.00 -30.84 -18.61
N SER A 187 6.69 -30.69 -18.35
CA SER A 187 5.86 -31.82 -17.92
C SER A 187 5.57 -32.75 -19.11
N PRO A 188 5.67 -34.09 -18.95
CA PRO A 188 5.24 -35.04 -19.97
C PRO A 188 3.71 -35.12 -20.09
N ALA A 189 2.96 -34.58 -19.11
CA ALA A 189 1.50 -34.51 -19.16
C ALA A 189 1.00 -33.41 -20.11
N THR A 190 1.74 -32.30 -20.26
CA THR A 190 1.39 -31.19 -21.14
C THR A 190 1.26 -31.67 -22.58
N ARG A 191 0.09 -31.50 -23.19
CA ARG A 191 -0.19 -31.87 -24.60
C ARG A 191 -0.25 -30.67 -25.53
N VAL A 192 -0.60 -29.49 -25.01
CA VAL A 192 -0.68 -28.24 -25.77
C VAL A 192 -0.21 -27.06 -24.94
N VAL A 193 0.54 -26.16 -25.57
CA VAL A 193 0.97 -24.87 -25.01
C VAL A 193 0.34 -23.73 -25.81
N PHE A 194 -0.25 -22.76 -25.12
CA PHE A 194 -0.73 -21.49 -25.67
C PHE A 194 0.26 -20.37 -25.33
N ASN A 195 1.04 -19.97 -26.31
CA ASN A 195 1.96 -18.84 -26.23
C ASN A 195 1.20 -17.52 -26.41
N CYS A 196 0.90 -16.85 -25.29
CA CYS A 196 0.28 -15.52 -25.25
C CYS A 196 1.32 -14.43 -24.96
N THR A 197 2.57 -14.61 -25.42
CA THR A 197 3.73 -13.88 -24.87
C THR A 197 3.93 -12.44 -25.35
N GLY A 198 3.00 -11.86 -26.11
CA GLY A 198 3.01 -10.42 -26.44
C GLY A 198 4.33 -9.93 -27.03
N ASN A 199 4.96 -8.93 -26.39
CA ASN A 199 6.29 -8.42 -26.77
C ASN A 199 7.41 -9.46 -26.58
N GLY A 200 7.27 -10.36 -25.62
CA GLY A 200 8.22 -11.43 -25.32
C GLY A 200 8.36 -12.44 -26.44
N ALA A 201 7.38 -12.55 -27.34
CA ALA A 201 7.51 -13.35 -28.55
C ALA A 201 8.73 -12.98 -29.39
N ARG A 202 9.20 -11.72 -29.32
CA ARG A 202 10.41 -11.24 -30.02
C ARG A 202 11.71 -11.87 -29.50
N THR A 203 11.77 -12.23 -28.22
CA THR A 203 13.03 -12.56 -27.51
C THR A 203 12.98 -13.83 -26.67
N LEU A 204 11.82 -14.46 -26.50
CA LEU A 204 11.69 -15.75 -25.80
C LEU A 204 12.33 -16.85 -26.66
N PRO A 205 13.37 -17.56 -26.15
CA PRO A 205 14.07 -18.57 -26.94
C PRO A 205 13.13 -19.67 -27.42
N GLY A 206 13.24 -19.96 -28.72
CA GLY A 206 12.36 -20.83 -29.46
C GLY A 206 11.14 -20.16 -30.09
N VAL A 207 10.94 -18.84 -29.93
CA VAL A 207 9.84 -18.09 -30.59
C VAL A 207 10.40 -17.01 -31.49
N GLU A 208 11.22 -16.12 -30.93
CA GLU A 208 12.10 -15.17 -31.63
C GLU A 208 11.45 -14.43 -32.84
N ASP A 209 10.16 -14.08 -32.72
CA ASP A 209 9.38 -13.44 -33.78
C ASP A 209 9.82 -11.97 -33.93
N SER A 210 10.78 -11.76 -34.83
CA SER A 210 11.38 -10.46 -35.14
C SER A 210 10.38 -9.41 -35.65
N LYS A 211 9.15 -9.81 -36.01
CA LYS A 211 8.05 -8.89 -36.39
C LYS A 211 7.33 -8.30 -35.17
N CYS A 212 7.48 -8.86 -33.97
CA CYS A 212 6.90 -8.29 -32.75
C CYS A 212 7.72 -7.10 -32.24
N PHE A 213 7.05 -5.99 -31.89
CA PHE A 213 7.67 -4.78 -31.37
C PHE A 213 6.71 -4.05 -30.40
N PRO A 214 7.23 -3.31 -29.40
CA PRO A 214 6.38 -2.50 -28.54
C PRO A 214 5.91 -1.24 -29.28
N THR A 215 4.68 -0.84 -29.03
CA THR A 215 4.29 0.57 -29.18
C THR A 215 4.21 1.16 -27.77
N ARG A 216 5.18 2.01 -27.39
CA ARG A 216 5.08 2.79 -26.15
C ARG A 216 3.95 3.80 -26.32
N GLY A 217 3.06 3.88 -25.33
CA GLY A 217 2.10 4.96 -25.23
C GLY A 217 1.96 5.43 -23.79
N GLN A 218 2.20 6.72 -23.56
CA GLN A 218 1.94 7.34 -22.27
C GLN A 218 0.45 7.64 -22.11
N VAL A 219 -0.03 7.42 -20.89
CA VAL A 219 -1.37 7.75 -20.40
C VAL A 219 -1.28 8.52 -19.10
N VAL A 220 -2.30 9.34 -18.83
CA VAL A 220 -2.52 10.04 -17.57
C VAL A 220 -3.81 9.50 -16.96
N LEU A 221 -3.73 8.98 -15.75
CA LEU A 221 -4.89 8.59 -14.95
C LEU A 221 -5.38 9.84 -14.20
N VAL A 222 -6.66 10.17 -14.38
CA VAL A 222 -7.30 11.31 -13.71
C VAL A 222 -8.52 10.89 -12.93
N ARG A 223 -8.89 11.66 -11.91
CA ARG A 223 -10.27 11.77 -11.42
C ARG A 223 -10.92 12.92 -12.18
N ALA A 224 -11.97 12.60 -12.92
CA ALA A 224 -12.76 13.55 -13.71
C ALA A 224 -14.23 13.04 -13.73
N PRO A 225 -14.99 13.21 -12.63
CA PRO A 225 -16.26 12.50 -12.43
C PRO A 225 -17.35 12.85 -13.45
N ALA A 226 -17.23 13.98 -14.15
CA ALA A 226 -18.12 14.36 -15.23
C ALA A 226 -17.93 13.53 -16.51
N VAL A 227 -16.77 12.86 -16.70
CA VAL A 227 -16.52 12.08 -17.92
C VAL A 227 -17.45 10.87 -17.98
N LYS A 228 -18.39 10.87 -18.93
CA LYS A 228 -19.37 9.80 -19.16
C LYS A 228 -19.23 9.13 -20.52
N SER A 229 -18.67 9.82 -21.52
CA SER A 229 -18.47 9.33 -22.88
C SER A 229 -17.02 8.90 -23.15
N ASN A 230 -16.79 8.07 -24.16
CA ASN A 230 -15.46 7.91 -24.76
C ASN A 230 -15.31 8.93 -25.89
N VAL A 231 -14.19 9.67 -25.93
CA VAL A 231 -13.93 10.63 -27.02
C VAL A 231 -12.52 10.43 -27.56
N MET A 232 -12.42 10.17 -28.86
CA MET A 232 -11.19 9.85 -29.58
C MET A 232 -10.96 10.83 -30.74
N ARG A 233 -9.71 11.24 -30.96
CA ARG A 233 -9.26 11.99 -32.16
C ARG A 233 -7.92 11.43 -32.66
N HIS A 234 -7.95 10.91 -33.87
CA HIS A 234 -6.86 10.22 -34.55
C HIS A 234 -6.14 11.18 -35.51
N GLY A 235 -4.82 11.33 -35.37
CA GLY A 235 -4.03 12.27 -36.14
C GLY A 235 -2.69 11.71 -36.64
N ARG A 236 -2.05 12.40 -37.58
CA ARG A 236 -0.78 11.93 -38.15
C ARG A 236 0.36 12.06 -37.13
N GLY A 237 0.72 10.93 -36.53
CA GLY A 237 1.80 10.82 -35.53
C GLY A 237 1.37 11.06 -34.09
N TYR A 238 0.08 11.28 -33.82
CA TYR A 238 -0.45 11.46 -32.46
C TYR A 238 -1.86 10.88 -32.35
N GLU A 239 -2.20 10.47 -31.14
CA GLU A 239 -3.57 10.06 -30.78
C GLU A 239 -4.10 11.04 -29.73
N THR A 240 -5.40 11.16 -29.56
CA THR A 240 -6.00 11.76 -28.36
C THR A 240 -7.19 10.91 -27.95
N TYR A 241 -7.21 10.41 -26.71
CA TYR A 241 -8.34 9.62 -26.23
C TYR A 241 -8.66 9.92 -24.76
N ILE A 242 -9.96 9.91 -24.47
CA ILE A 242 -10.59 10.13 -23.17
C ILE A 242 -11.49 8.93 -22.93
N ILE A 243 -11.16 8.10 -21.94
CA ILE A 243 -11.82 6.81 -21.70
C ILE A 243 -12.17 6.68 -20.20
N PRO A 244 -13.44 6.83 -19.79
CA PRO A 244 -13.85 6.65 -18.40
C PRO A 244 -13.62 5.22 -17.91
N ARG A 245 -13.28 5.05 -16.63
CA ARG A 245 -13.21 3.72 -15.99
C ARG A 245 -14.56 3.42 -15.32
N PRO A 246 -15.40 2.52 -15.88
CA PRO A 246 -16.70 2.23 -15.29
C PRO A 246 -16.56 1.58 -13.91
N TYR A 247 -17.56 1.79 -13.06
CA TYR A 247 -17.59 1.31 -11.67
C TYR A 247 -16.30 1.69 -10.90
N SER A 248 -15.89 2.95 -11.05
CA SER A 248 -14.83 3.60 -10.29
C SER A 248 -15.34 4.95 -9.73
N ASN A 249 -14.63 5.52 -8.76
CA ASN A 249 -14.96 6.83 -8.18
C ASN A 249 -14.56 7.99 -9.13
N GLY A 250 -15.20 8.04 -10.30
CA GLY A 250 -15.02 9.11 -11.29
C GLY A 250 -13.68 9.09 -12.02
N ASN A 251 -12.98 7.96 -12.09
CA ASN A 251 -11.67 7.91 -12.75
C ASN A 251 -11.79 7.77 -14.28
N ALA A 252 -10.87 8.37 -15.01
CA ALA A 252 -10.72 8.24 -16.47
C ALA A 252 -9.25 8.07 -16.87
N ILE A 253 -9.01 7.47 -18.03
CA ILE A 253 -7.72 7.43 -18.70
C ILE A 253 -7.72 8.45 -19.82
N LEU A 254 -6.78 9.37 -19.75
CA LEU A 254 -6.38 10.28 -20.81
C LEU A 254 -5.13 9.69 -21.48
N GLY A 255 -4.97 9.85 -22.79
CA GLY A 255 -3.75 9.40 -23.45
C GLY A 255 -3.62 9.92 -24.87
N GLY A 256 -2.41 9.78 -25.42
CA GLY A 256 -2.18 10.37 -26.74
C GLY A 256 -0.79 10.31 -27.35
N TYR A 257 0.05 9.36 -26.95
CA TYR A 257 1.32 9.07 -27.62
C TYR A 257 1.33 7.63 -28.13
N MET A 258 1.86 7.40 -29.33
CA MET A 258 2.11 6.08 -29.90
C MET A 258 3.47 6.05 -30.60
N GLN A 259 4.49 5.57 -29.90
CA GLN A 259 5.86 5.50 -30.39
C GLN A 259 6.21 4.06 -30.77
N LYS A 260 6.25 3.80 -32.08
CA LYS A 260 6.60 2.49 -32.65
C LYS A 260 8.05 2.12 -32.30
N GLY A 261 8.26 0.94 -31.73
CA GLY A 261 9.59 0.38 -31.48
C GLY A 261 10.34 0.98 -30.28
N VAL A 262 9.70 1.86 -29.51
CA VAL A 262 10.28 2.41 -28.28
C VAL A 262 10.02 1.44 -27.12
N PHE A 263 11.10 0.99 -26.48
CA PHE A 263 11.11 0.06 -25.34
C PHE A 263 11.23 0.77 -23.98
N ASP A 264 11.29 2.10 -23.98
CA ASP A 264 11.36 2.90 -22.77
C ASP A 264 10.06 2.79 -21.93
N ALA A 265 10.23 2.61 -20.63
CA ALA A 265 9.15 2.54 -19.65
C ALA A 265 9.03 3.82 -18.78
N SER A 266 9.94 4.78 -18.94
CA SER A 266 9.88 6.08 -18.29
C SER A 266 8.66 6.87 -18.74
N THR A 267 8.20 7.80 -17.90
CA THR A 267 7.19 8.80 -18.23
C THR A 267 7.81 10.19 -18.32
N TYR A 268 7.34 11.00 -19.26
CA TYR A 268 7.86 12.35 -19.50
C TYR A 268 6.80 13.42 -19.14
N ALA A 269 7.20 14.44 -18.38
CA ALA A 269 6.30 15.51 -17.95
C ALA A 269 5.61 16.21 -19.14
N HIS A 270 6.39 16.60 -20.15
CA HIS A 270 5.89 17.25 -21.36
C HIS A 270 4.88 16.39 -22.15
N GLU A 271 4.98 15.05 -22.10
CA GLU A 271 3.98 14.17 -22.70
C GLU A 271 2.67 14.17 -21.88
N SER A 272 2.75 14.19 -20.54
CA SER A 272 1.56 14.31 -19.67
C SER A 272 0.86 15.66 -19.84
N GLU A 273 1.61 16.75 -19.89
CA GLU A 273 1.11 18.11 -20.13
C GLU A 273 0.42 18.19 -21.50
N SER A 274 1.06 17.65 -22.55
CA SER A 274 0.48 17.51 -23.89
C SER A 274 -0.80 16.67 -23.91
N ILE A 275 -0.82 15.53 -23.21
CA ILE A 275 -2.03 14.68 -23.10
C ILE A 275 -3.17 15.49 -22.48
N VAL A 276 -2.96 16.05 -21.27
CA VAL A 276 -4.00 16.79 -20.53
C VAL A 276 -4.50 17.98 -21.35
N SER A 277 -3.58 18.78 -21.92
CA SER A 277 -3.91 19.92 -22.78
C SER A 277 -4.81 19.52 -23.95
N ARG A 278 -4.44 18.48 -24.70
CA ARG A 278 -5.20 18.02 -25.87
C ARG A 278 -6.53 17.40 -25.51
N THR A 279 -6.62 16.64 -24.42
CA THR A 279 -7.91 16.07 -23.98
C THR A 279 -8.86 17.14 -23.44
N THR A 280 -8.37 18.12 -22.69
CA THR A 280 -9.19 19.25 -22.19
C THR A 280 -9.58 20.21 -23.33
N GLY A 281 -8.79 20.29 -24.41
CA GLY A 281 -9.22 20.90 -25.67
C GLY A 281 -10.33 20.12 -26.37
N LEU A 282 -10.28 18.78 -26.35
CA LEU A 282 -11.19 17.91 -27.10
C LEU A 282 -12.57 17.73 -26.45
N SER A 283 -12.69 17.72 -25.10
CA SER A 283 -13.96 17.48 -24.40
C SER A 283 -14.37 18.59 -23.43
N SER A 284 -15.64 18.99 -23.50
CA SER A 284 -16.31 19.85 -22.51
C SER A 284 -16.46 19.18 -21.14
N GLU A 285 -16.70 17.86 -21.11
CA GLU A 285 -16.82 17.08 -19.86
C GLU A 285 -15.57 17.25 -18.95
N LEU A 286 -14.39 17.46 -19.56
CA LEU A 286 -13.13 17.72 -18.86
C LEU A 286 -12.89 19.20 -18.49
N ARG A 287 -13.48 20.16 -19.24
CA ARG A 287 -13.36 21.59 -18.95
C ARG A 287 -14.27 22.01 -17.80
N GLU A 288 -15.49 21.49 -17.79
CA GLU A 288 -16.57 21.93 -16.91
C GLU A 288 -16.66 21.09 -15.63
N GLY A 289 -16.19 19.83 -15.66
CA GLY A 289 -16.32 18.87 -14.57
C GLY A 289 -15.18 18.82 -13.54
N GLY A 290 -14.10 19.56 -13.77
CA GLY A 290 -12.86 19.46 -12.99
C GLY A 290 -12.01 18.22 -13.34
N LEU A 291 -10.69 18.37 -13.20
CA LEU A 291 -9.70 17.33 -13.49
C LEU A 291 -8.62 17.33 -12.40
N GLU A 292 -8.38 16.16 -11.82
CA GLU A 292 -7.33 15.89 -10.85
C GLU A 292 -6.41 14.80 -11.43
N VAL A 293 -5.12 15.11 -11.63
CA VAL A 293 -4.14 14.13 -12.11
C VAL A 293 -3.72 13.22 -10.96
N LEU A 294 -4.02 11.93 -11.06
CA LEU A 294 -3.69 10.93 -10.04
C LEU A 294 -2.32 10.27 -10.31
N ALA A 295 -2.01 9.98 -11.57
CA ALA A 295 -0.75 9.35 -11.98
C ALA A 295 -0.52 9.45 -13.50
N ALA A 296 0.71 9.16 -13.95
CA ALA A 296 1.02 8.93 -15.36
C ALA A 296 1.76 7.59 -15.53
N PHE A 297 1.50 6.86 -16.61
CA PHE A 297 2.07 5.54 -16.89
C PHE A 297 2.48 5.42 -18.36
N ALA A 298 3.59 4.74 -18.65
CA ALA A 298 3.99 4.36 -20.01
C ALA A 298 3.68 2.87 -20.26
N GLY A 299 2.83 2.58 -21.25
CA GLY A 299 2.43 1.23 -21.59
C GLY A 299 3.07 0.72 -22.88
N MET A 300 3.87 -0.34 -22.82
CA MET A 300 4.40 -1.05 -23.99
C MET A 300 3.35 -2.01 -24.59
N ARG A 301 2.54 -1.54 -25.54
CA ARG A 301 1.54 -2.34 -26.26
C ARG A 301 2.20 -3.40 -27.15
N PRO A 302 1.78 -4.67 -27.15
CA PRO A 302 2.43 -5.74 -27.92
C PRO A 302 1.97 -5.77 -29.38
N SER A 303 2.66 -5.02 -30.23
CA SER A 303 2.34 -4.86 -31.65
C SER A 303 3.15 -5.82 -32.54
N ARG A 304 2.70 -6.05 -33.79
CA ARG A 304 3.38 -6.95 -34.73
C ARG A 304 3.26 -6.53 -36.19
N GLU A 305 4.35 -6.64 -36.95
CA GLU A 305 4.35 -6.34 -38.40
C GLU A 305 3.62 -7.43 -39.19
N GLY A 306 2.72 -7.01 -40.08
CA GLY A 306 1.76 -7.90 -40.72
C GLY A 306 0.58 -8.31 -39.81
N GLY A 307 0.45 -7.72 -38.62
CA GLY A 307 -0.66 -7.95 -37.71
C GLY A 307 -0.48 -9.14 -36.75
N THR A 308 -1.53 -9.37 -35.94
CA THR A 308 -1.65 -10.42 -34.93
C THR A 308 -1.30 -11.80 -35.48
N ARG A 309 -0.52 -12.58 -34.72
CA ARG A 309 -0.28 -14.00 -34.96
C ARG A 309 -1.26 -14.83 -34.14
N VAL A 310 -2.18 -15.51 -34.81
CA VAL A 310 -2.99 -16.61 -34.27
C VAL A 310 -2.72 -17.82 -35.15
N GLU A 311 -1.89 -18.76 -34.68
CA GLU A 311 -1.30 -19.83 -35.50
C GLU A 311 -0.85 -21.01 -34.64
N ARG A 312 -0.90 -22.24 -35.18
CA ARG A 312 -0.34 -23.44 -34.55
C ARG A 312 0.94 -23.89 -35.26
N GLU A 313 1.96 -24.22 -34.49
CA GLU A 313 3.10 -25.04 -34.90
C GLU A 313 3.14 -26.36 -34.10
N GLU A 314 3.84 -27.37 -34.61
CA GLU A 314 4.09 -28.63 -33.90
C GLU A 314 5.51 -28.64 -33.33
N ARG A 315 5.63 -28.84 -32.01
CA ARG A 315 6.88 -28.68 -31.28
C ARG A 315 7.10 -29.85 -30.33
N ARG A 316 8.21 -30.58 -30.51
CA ARG A 316 8.52 -31.83 -29.77
C ARG A 316 7.36 -32.85 -29.83
N GLY A 317 6.66 -32.92 -30.97
CA GLY A 317 5.49 -33.79 -31.17
C GLY A 317 4.24 -33.39 -30.39
N ARG A 318 4.10 -32.10 -30.06
CA ARG A 318 2.99 -31.52 -29.28
C ARG A 318 2.60 -30.15 -29.84
N ALA A 319 1.33 -29.79 -29.76
CA ALA A 319 0.82 -28.55 -30.33
C ALA A 319 1.30 -27.31 -29.54
N LEU A 320 1.82 -26.32 -30.26
CA LEU A 320 2.12 -24.98 -29.73
C LEU A 320 1.29 -23.96 -30.52
N VAL A 321 0.38 -23.26 -29.83
CA VAL A 321 -0.46 -22.21 -30.43
C VAL A 321 0.06 -20.84 -30.02
N HIS A 322 0.39 -20.00 -30.98
CA HIS A 322 0.70 -18.58 -30.77
C HIS A 322 -0.58 -17.74 -30.81
N ASN A 323 -0.69 -16.79 -29.88
CA ASN A 323 -1.78 -15.81 -29.83
C ASN A 323 -1.25 -14.46 -29.28
N TYR A 324 -0.73 -13.60 -30.15
CA TYR A 324 -0.15 -12.29 -29.76
C TYR A 324 -0.07 -11.29 -30.93
N GLY A 325 0.23 -10.02 -30.62
CA GLY A 325 0.50 -8.97 -31.63
C GLY A 325 -0.62 -7.94 -31.83
N ALA A 326 -1.70 -8.01 -31.03
CA ALA A 326 -2.89 -7.15 -31.13
C ALA A 326 -2.67 -5.66 -30.82
N GLY A 327 -1.48 -5.23 -30.41
CA GLY A 327 -1.15 -3.83 -30.16
C GLY A 327 -2.08 -3.17 -29.14
N GLY A 328 -2.87 -2.19 -29.58
CA GLY A 328 -3.82 -1.47 -28.73
C GLY A 328 -5.14 -2.21 -28.47
N THR A 329 -5.56 -3.14 -29.32
CA THR A 329 -6.93 -3.70 -29.30
C THR A 329 -7.06 -5.01 -28.53
N GLY A 330 -6.11 -5.32 -27.64
CA GLY A 330 -6.04 -6.61 -26.94
C GLY A 330 -7.29 -7.00 -26.14
N PHE A 331 -8.01 -6.05 -25.55
CA PHE A 331 -9.30 -6.30 -24.89
C PHE A 331 -10.49 -6.36 -25.87
N GLN A 332 -10.39 -5.68 -27.03
CA GLN A 332 -11.44 -5.59 -28.05
C GLN A 332 -11.48 -6.83 -28.96
N ALA A 333 -10.32 -7.34 -29.36
CA ALA A 333 -10.18 -8.50 -30.24
C ALA A 333 -9.84 -9.80 -29.48
N GLY A 334 -9.39 -9.72 -28.22
CA GLY A 334 -8.79 -10.83 -27.47
C GLY A 334 -9.66 -12.08 -27.38
N TYR A 335 -10.93 -11.93 -27.02
CA TYR A 335 -11.88 -13.05 -26.98
C TYR A 335 -12.12 -13.67 -28.37
N GLY A 336 -12.15 -12.86 -29.43
CA GLY A 336 -12.23 -13.35 -30.81
C GLY A 336 -10.99 -14.13 -31.24
N MET A 337 -9.80 -13.62 -30.91
CA MET A 337 -8.52 -14.30 -31.15
C MET A 337 -8.39 -15.60 -30.34
N ALA A 338 -8.92 -15.61 -29.11
CA ALA A 338 -8.92 -16.78 -28.23
C ALA A 338 -9.80 -17.92 -28.76
N LEU A 339 -10.95 -17.61 -29.38
CA LEU A 339 -11.79 -18.61 -30.04
C LEU A 339 -11.01 -19.35 -31.14
N ASP A 340 -10.32 -18.63 -32.02
CA ASP A 340 -9.53 -19.20 -33.11
C ASP A 340 -8.28 -19.94 -32.61
N ALA A 341 -7.59 -19.39 -31.62
CA ALA A 341 -6.43 -20.05 -31.00
C ALA A 341 -6.83 -21.41 -30.41
N VAL A 342 -7.97 -21.48 -29.72
CA VAL A 342 -8.49 -22.73 -29.14
C VAL A 342 -9.04 -23.67 -30.21
N GLU A 343 -9.62 -23.16 -31.31
CA GLU A 343 -10.03 -23.97 -32.47
C GLU A 343 -8.82 -24.61 -33.19
N ALA A 344 -7.68 -23.92 -33.29
CA ALA A 344 -6.46 -24.44 -33.90
C ALA A 344 -5.86 -25.69 -33.21
N ALA A 345 -6.27 -25.99 -31.97
CA ALA A 345 -5.86 -27.18 -31.20
C ALA A 345 -7.02 -28.12 -30.84
N ASP A 346 -8.19 -27.98 -31.48
CA ASP A 346 -9.42 -28.68 -31.06
C ASP A 346 -9.32 -30.22 -31.17
N ASP A 347 -8.47 -30.75 -32.06
CA ASP A 347 -8.08 -32.16 -32.17
C ASP A 347 -7.41 -32.70 -30.89
N VAL A 348 -6.48 -31.95 -30.31
CA VAL A 348 -5.78 -32.30 -29.06
C VAL A 348 -6.71 -32.08 -27.86
N LEU A 349 -7.47 -30.98 -27.86
CA LEU A 349 -8.38 -30.63 -26.77
C LEU A 349 -9.57 -31.60 -26.65
N ARG A 350 -10.04 -32.19 -27.76
CA ARG A 350 -11.06 -33.27 -27.74
C ARG A 350 -10.55 -34.52 -27.01
N GLN A 351 -9.29 -34.92 -27.22
CA GLN A 351 -8.68 -36.07 -26.54
C GLN A 351 -8.59 -35.83 -25.03
N LEU A 352 -8.20 -34.61 -24.61
CA LEU A 352 -8.18 -34.24 -23.19
C LEU A 352 -9.57 -34.26 -22.50
N LYS A 353 -10.67 -34.26 -23.27
CA LYS A 353 -12.03 -34.46 -22.74
C LYS A 353 -12.48 -35.91 -22.67
N SER A 354 -11.93 -36.82 -23.49
CA SER A 354 -12.25 -38.26 -23.38
C SER A 354 -11.61 -38.91 -22.14
N ASP A 355 -10.47 -38.37 -21.71
CA ASP A 355 -9.60 -38.99 -20.70
C ASP A 355 -9.99 -38.57 -19.27
N GLY A 356 -11.28 -38.55 -18.95
CA GLY A 356 -11.81 -38.14 -17.64
C GLY A 356 -13.10 -38.85 -17.25
N PRO A 357 -13.37 -39.01 -15.93
CA PRO A 357 -14.60 -39.64 -15.45
C PRO A 357 -15.84 -38.80 -15.81
N ARG A 358 -16.90 -39.45 -16.27
CA ARG A 358 -18.16 -38.80 -16.67
C ARG A 358 -18.98 -38.31 -15.46
N SER A 359 -18.58 -37.19 -14.87
CA SER A 359 -19.44 -36.44 -13.93
C SER A 359 -20.66 -35.87 -14.66
N ARG A 360 -21.87 -36.14 -14.16
CA ARG A 360 -23.11 -35.55 -14.68
C ARG A 360 -23.14 -34.04 -14.38
N LEU A 361 -23.10 -33.19 -15.41
CA LEU A 361 -23.63 -31.83 -15.33
C LEU A 361 -24.94 -31.74 -16.10
N ILE A 362 -25.82 -30.87 -15.63
CA ILE A 362 -27.14 -30.61 -16.22
C ILE A 362 -26.96 -29.74 -17.47
N PHE A 363 -27.50 -30.17 -18.60
CA PHE A 363 -27.50 -29.37 -19.83
C PHE A 363 -28.57 -28.26 -19.77
N TYR A 364 -28.13 -27.00 -19.72
CA TYR A 364 -28.93 -25.91 -20.28
C TYR A 364 -28.69 -25.85 -21.79
N ALA A 365 -29.66 -26.33 -22.57
CA ALA A 365 -29.57 -26.37 -24.03
C ALA A 365 -30.56 -25.40 -24.68
N LYS A 366 -30.07 -24.24 -25.14
CA LYS A 366 -30.68 -23.41 -26.21
C LYS A 366 -29.79 -22.25 -26.64
N SER A 367 -29.23 -22.33 -27.85
CA SER A 367 -28.80 -21.20 -28.71
C SER A 367 -28.10 -21.69 -29.99
N ARG A 368 -28.86 -22.42 -30.83
CA ARG A 368 -28.65 -22.41 -32.28
C ARG A 368 -29.86 -21.74 -32.92
N GLU A 369 -29.64 -21.16 -34.09
CA GLU A 369 -30.65 -20.54 -34.96
C GLU A 369 -31.37 -19.31 -34.37
N PHE A 370 -30.76 -18.14 -34.59
CA PHE A 370 -31.50 -16.91 -34.85
C PHE A 370 -30.83 -16.15 -36.00
N ALA A 371 -31.23 -16.47 -37.23
CA ALA A 371 -30.68 -15.89 -38.45
C ALA A 371 -31.70 -15.77 -39.60
N SER A 372 -33.01 -15.72 -39.31
CA SER A 372 -34.04 -15.46 -40.32
C SER A 372 -35.35 -14.88 -39.77
N ARG A 373 -35.71 -13.69 -40.26
CA ARG A 373 -37.08 -13.15 -40.48
C ARG A 373 -38.03 -12.94 -39.28
N GLY A 374 -38.31 -11.66 -39.04
CA GLY A 374 -39.69 -11.12 -39.09
C GLY A 374 -40.53 -11.16 -37.79
N PRO A 375 -41.31 -10.11 -37.50
CA PRO A 375 -42.23 -10.09 -36.35
C PRO A 375 -43.52 -10.86 -36.64
N GLY A 376 -44.05 -11.56 -35.63
CA GLY A 376 -45.36 -12.23 -35.66
C GLY A 376 -45.88 -12.48 -34.25
N THR A 377 -47.16 -12.20 -34.02
CA THR A 377 -47.85 -12.30 -32.72
C THR A 377 -48.58 -13.63 -32.54
N GLY A 378 -48.58 -14.23 -31.35
CA GLY A 378 -49.46 -15.37 -31.04
C GLY A 378 -49.22 -15.99 -29.66
N ALA A 379 -50.29 -16.22 -28.91
CA ALA A 379 -50.28 -16.85 -27.58
C ALA A 379 -50.40 -18.39 -27.64
N GLY A 380 -50.11 -19.10 -26.54
CA GLY A 380 -50.42 -20.53 -26.38
C GLY A 380 -49.78 -21.16 -25.14
N ALA A 381 -50.59 -21.70 -24.22
CA ALA A 381 -50.16 -22.41 -23.00
C ALA A 381 -50.15 -23.94 -23.18
N GLY A 382 -49.57 -24.71 -22.23
CA GLY A 382 -49.84 -26.17 -22.14
C GLY A 382 -48.80 -27.08 -21.46
N ALA A 383 -48.86 -27.17 -20.13
CA ALA A 383 -48.76 -28.34 -19.23
C ALA A 383 -47.96 -29.66 -19.54
N ASP A 384 -47.43 -30.24 -18.43
CA ASP A 384 -47.29 -31.67 -18.03
C ASP A 384 -46.37 -32.71 -18.75
N SER A 385 -45.22 -32.99 -18.11
CA SER A 385 -44.85 -34.23 -17.36
C SER A 385 -45.63 -35.57 -17.53
N PRO A 386 -45.09 -36.78 -17.15
CA PRO A 386 -43.70 -37.17 -16.82
C PRO A 386 -43.15 -38.46 -17.58
N PRO A 387 -42.78 -39.65 -16.99
CA PRO A 387 -41.35 -40.04 -16.87
C PRO A 387 -40.91 -41.49 -17.29
N HIS A 388 -39.57 -41.71 -17.14
CA HIS A 388 -38.84 -42.96 -16.79
C HIS A 388 -38.20 -43.91 -17.84
N SER A 389 -37.11 -44.54 -17.37
CA SER A 389 -36.39 -45.75 -17.85
C SER A 389 -35.34 -45.65 -18.99
N GLY A 390 -34.46 -46.66 -19.03
CA GLY A 390 -33.39 -46.98 -20.01
C GLY A 390 -33.17 -48.52 -19.97
N PRO A 391 -31.98 -49.12 -20.22
CA PRO A 391 -30.67 -48.57 -20.63
C PRO A 391 -30.02 -49.43 -21.79
N SER A 392 -28.67 -49.51 -21.83
CA SER A 392 -27.81 -50.31 -22.76
C SER A 392 -27.73 -49.81 -24.23
N GLY A 393 -26.70 -50.13 -25.04
CA GLY A 393 -25.41 -50.82 -24.81
C GLY A 393 -24.60 -50.97 -26.12
N GLY A 394 -23.31 -51.31 -26.07
CA GLY A 394 -22.54 -51.78 -27.24
C GLY A 394 -21.37 -50.93 -27.79
N ARG A 395 -20.34 -51.63 -28.27
CA ARG A 395 -19.16 -51.27 -29.11
C ARG A 395 -18.99 -52.44 -30.13
N PRO A 396 -18.15 -52.45 -31.21
CA PRO A 396 -16.80 -51.85 -31.30
C PRO A 396 -16.25 -51.37 -32.71
N SER A 397 -15.01 -50.84 -32.70
CA SER A 397 -13.88 -51.03 -33.66
C SER A 397 -13.98 -50.85 -35.22
N SER A 398 -13.31 -49.79 -35.75
CA SER A 398 -12.17 -49.78 -36.75
C SER A 398 -12.30 -50.39 -38.19
N PRO A 399 -11.38 -50.16 -39.18
CA PRO A 399 -10.35 -49.09 -39.40
C PRO A 399 -10.19 -48.54 -40.88
N SER A 400 -9.31 -47.53 -41.05
CA SER A 400 -8.29 -47.32 -42.14
C SER A 400 -8.58 -47.06 -43.65
N SER A 401 -8.13 -45.88 -44.12
CA SER A 401 -7.09 -45.61 -45.18
C SER A 401 -7.40 -45.33 -46.68
N THR A 402 -6.47 -44.57 -47.31
CA THR A 402 -6.30 -44.18 -48.76
C THR A 402 -7.31 -43.14 -49.31
N GLY A 403 -7.06 -42.33 -50.37
CA GLY A 403 -5.96 -42.23 -51.36
C GLY A 403 -5.83 -40.82 -52.04
N PRO A 404 -4.98 -40.61 -53.10
CA PRO A 404 -4.26 -39.32 -53.29
C PRO A 404 -4.20 -38.69 -54.73
N GLN A 405 -3.36 -37.63 -54.89
CA GLN A 405 -2.81 -36.97 -56.13
C GLN A 405 -3.75 -35.98 -56.90
N GLY A 406 -3.30 -34.97 -57.66
CA GLY A 406 -1.97 -34.41 -58.07
C GLY A 406 -2.18 -33.23 -59.09
N GLN A 407 -1.23 -32.57 -59.79
CA GLN A 407 0.25 -32.35 -59.73
C GLN A 407 0.66 -31.30 -60.84
N GLN A 408 1.91 -30.77 -60.85
CA GLN A 408 2.62 -30.07 -61.98
C GLN A 408 2.23 -28.58 -62.29
N VAL A 409 2.96 -27.72 -63.05
CA VAL A 409 4.27 -27.77 -63.79
C VAL A 409 5.05 -26.40 -63.78
N LEU A 410 6.07 -26.21 -64.64
CA LEU A 410 7.08 -25.10 -64.73
C LEU A 410 6.77 -23.92 -65.71
N VAL A 411 7.56 -22.81 -65.63
CA VAL A 411 8.49 -22.24 -66.68
C VAL A 411 8.98 -20.79 -66.29
N SER A 412 9.97 -20.18 -66.99
CA SER A 412 10.91 -19.16 -66.48
C SER A 412 11.27 -17.94 -67.40
N LEU A 413 11.44 -16.73 -66.81
CA LEU A 413 12.38 -15.62 -67.16
C LEU A 413 12.35 -14.96 -68.59
N PRO A 414 13.13 -13.88 -68.91
CA PRO A 414 13.17 -12.52 -68.31
C PRO A 414 13.28 -11.35 -69.36
N ARG A 415 13.17 -10.04 -68.96
CA ARG A 415 14.07 -8.88 -69.32
C ARG A 415 13.49 -7.44 -69.26
N ASP A 416 14.37 -6.53 -68.80
CA ASP A 416 14.72 -5.16 -69.27
C ASP A 416 13.70 -3.99 -69.39
N ALA A 417 14.24 -2.78 -69.58
CA ALA A 417 13.57 -1.46 -69.50
C ALA A 417 13.97 -0.52 -70.66
N LEU A 418 13.24 0.62 -70.87
CA LEU A 418 13.50 1.83 -71.73
C LEU A 418 12.13 2.59 -71.87
N ARG A 419 11.95 3.85 -72.36
CA ARG A 419 12.63 5.17 -72.20
C ARG A 419 11.79 6.29 -72.89
N ALA A 420 12.01 7.57 -72.52
CA ALA A 420 11.81 8.80 -73.35
C ALA A 420 10.34 9.30 -73.63
N ARG A 421 9.96 10.60 -73.45
CA ARG A 421 10.09 11.85 -74.30
C ARG A 421 9.02 11.98 -75.42
N ARG A 422 8.44 13.17 -75.78
CA ARG A 422 8.34 14.54 -75.18
C ARG A 422 7.14 15.34 -75.86
N PRO A 423 7.07 16.70 -76.03
CA PRO A 423 5.81 17.49 -75.92
C PRO A 423 5.15 17.90 -77.26
N PRO A 424 4.07 18.72 -77.25
CA PRO A 424 4.23 20.13 -77.69
C PRO A 424 3.43 21.22 -76.90
N TRP A 425 3.50 22.45 -77.44
CA TRP A 425 3.09 23.82 -77.01
C TRP A 425 1.57 24.14 -77.12
N MET A 426 0.99 25.33 -76.82
CA MET A 426 1.42 26.73 -76.48
C MET A 426 0.80 27.18 -75.10
N ASP A 427 0.47 28.42 -74.68
CA ASP A 427 0.40 29.80 -75.24
C ASP A 427 0.44 30.91 -74.12
N LYS A 428 0.31 32.19 -74.52
CA LYS A 428 0.05 33.50 -73.83
C LYS A 428 -0.01 33.59 -72.28
N VAL A 429 0.66 34.53 -71.59
CA VAL A 429 0.77 36.02 -71.68
C VAL A 429 -0.47 36.76 -71.12
N GLY A 430 -0.36 37.74 -70.19
CA GLY A 430 0.80 38.21 -69.40
C GLY A 430 0.61 39.60 -68.74
N ALA A 431 1.63 40.06 -67.98
CA ALA A 431 1.91 41.45 -67.52
C ALA A 431 0.89 42.13 -66.54
N GLU A 432 1.19 43.17 -65.74
CA GLU A 432 2.30 44.16 -65.69
C GLU A 432 2.69 44.59 -64.23
N ARG A 433 4.00 44.83 -63.96
CA ARG A 433 4.65 46.05 -63.36
C ARG A 433 4.21 46.68 -61.98
N VAL A 434 5.04 47.40 -61.18
CA VAL A 434 6.50 47.76 -61.22
C VAL A 434 7.11 48.22 -59.85
N SER A 435 8.26 47.65 -59.45
CA SER A 435 9.38 48.28 -58.67
C SER A 435 9.12 48.79 -57.21
N ARG A 436 10.08 49.16 -56.32
CA ARG A 436 11.57 49.29 -56.20
C ARG A 436 11.97 48.83 -54.77
N HIS A 437 13.20 48.48 -54.36
CA HIS A 437 14.54 48.30 -54.96
C HIS A 437 15.44 47.45 -54.00
N PHE A 438 16.55 46.86 -54.52
CA PHE A 438 17.89 46.57 -53.93
C PHE A 438 18.11 46.53 -52.39
N SER A 439 19.01 45.76 -51.76
CA SER A 439 19.95 44.64 -52.09
C SER A 439 20.70 44.26 -50.76
N SER A 440 21.53 43.22 -50.57
CA SER A 440 22.08 42.10 -51.36
C SER A 440 22.67 40.99 -50.44
N PHE A 441 22.94 39.80 -51.01
CA PHE A 441 23.74 38.66 -50.48
C PHE A 441 25.29 38.89 -50.66
N PRO A 442 26.24 37.94 -50.39
CA PRO A 442 26.20 36.58 -49.78
C PRO A 442 27.36 36.23 -48.77
N SER A 443 27.43 34.94 -48.34
CA SER A 443 28.68 34.11 -48.19
C SER A 443 29.73 34.44 -47.09
N GLN A 444 30.64 33.56 -46.64
CA GLN A 444 30.86 32.08 -46.70
C GLN A 444 31.93 31.65 -45.65
N LEU A 445 31.98 30.34 -45.31
CA LEU A 445 33.16 29.51 -44.92
C LEU A 445 34.12 29.95 -43.78
N GLY A 446 34.67 28.98 -43.02
CA GLY A 446 35.87 29.20 -42.19
C GLY A 446 36.09 28.20 -41.04
N VAL A 447 36.98 27.21 -41.24
CA VAL A 447 37.44 26.26 -40.20
C VAL A 447 38.64 26.83 -39.45
N GLY A 448 38.80 26.59 -38.14
CA GLY A 448 40.05 26.87 -37.43
C GLY A 448 40.08 26.56 -35.92
N TYR A 449 41.01 25.69 -35.50
CA TYR A 449 41.54 25.65 -34.12
C TYR A 449 42.63 26.73 -33.97
N THR A 450 42.81 27.32 -32.76
CA THR A 450 44.00 27.14 -31.89
C THR A 450 44.05 28.10 -30.67
N SER A 451 44.83 27.68 -29.68
CA SER A 451 45.36 28.33 -28.46
C SER A 451 45.40 29.87 -28.31
N ASP A 452 44.72 30.35 -27.25
CA ASP A 452 45.30 30.81 -25.96
C ASP A 452 46.18 32.09 -25.82
N THR A 453 46.17 32.64 -24.60
CA THR A 453 47.05 33.63 -23.94
C THR A 453 47.01 35.14 -24.29
N THR A 454 46.27 35.87 -23.44
CA THR A 454 46.64 37.20 -22.87
C THR A 454 46.59 38.45 -23.80
N ARG A 455 46.48 39.72 -23.32
CA ARG A 455 46.55 40.30 -21.95
C ARG A 455 45.82 41.66 -21.86
N HIS A 456 45.69 42.20 -20.63
CA HIS A 456 45.41 43.61 -20.25
C HIS A 456 43.98 44.20 -20.30
N ASN A 457 43.24 43.96 -19.21
CA ASN A 457 42.61 44.97 -18.34
C ASN A 457 42.29 46.38 -18.90
N LYS A 458 41.00 46.74 -18.83
CA LYS A 458 40.56 47.90 -18.02
C LYS A 458 39.43 47.48 -17.09
N ARG A 459 39.66 47.62 -15.78
CA ARG A 459 38.63 47.42 -14.75
C ARG A 459 37.75 48.66 -14.66
N VAL A 460 36.45 48.51 -14.85
CA VAL A 460 35.48 49.23 -14.02
C VAL A 460 35.08 48.28 -12.91
N LYS A 461 35.23 48.70 -11.65
CA LYS A 461 34.71 47.96 -10.50
C LYS A 461 33.29 48.44 -10.25
N ASP A 462 32.33 47.55 -10.36
CA ASP A 462 31.24 47.54 -9.38
C ASP A 462 31.48 46.36 -8.41
N LYS A 463 30.99 46.48 -7.18
CA LYS A 463 31.21 45.54 -6.08
C LYS A 463 29.91 44.85 -5.67
N THR A 464 29.41 43.94 -6.50
CA THR A 464 28.67 42.80 -5.95
C THR A 464 29.68 41.74 -5.53
N ARG A 465 29.56 41.23 -4.29
CA ARG A 465 30.39 40.09 -3.87
C ARG A 465 29.92 38.87 -4.65
N GLN A 466 30.84 38.22 -5.37
CA GLN A 466 30.75 36.78 -5.56
C GLN A 466 31.16 36.10 -4.24
N ASP A 467 30.35 36.29 -3.21
CA ASP A 467 30.24 35.29 -2.16
C ASP A 467 29.77 34.03 -2.89
N LYS A 468 30.61 32.99 -2.94
CA LYS A 468 30.21 31.70 -3.52
C LYS A 468 28.99 31.24 -2.74
N MET A 469 27.81 31.28 -3.35
CA MET A 469 26.61 30.78 -2.70
C MET A 469 26.88 29.35 -2.23
N PRO A 470 26.55 28.98 -0.98
CA PRO A 470 26.53 27.58 -0.61
C PRO A 470 25.63 26.84 -1.61
N GLN A 471 26.02 25.62 -1.97
CA GLN A 471 25.23 24.81 -2.89
C GLN A 471 23.78 24.77 -2.42
N THR A 472 22.85 25.16 -3.30
CA THR A 472 21.42 25.14 -2.99
C THR A 472 20.99 23.70 -2.73
N THR A 473 19.89 23.49 -1.99
CA THR A 473 19.42 22.14 -1.63
C THR A 473 19.21 21.23 -2.84
N ALA A 474 18.91 21.80 -4.02
CA ALA A 474 18.82 21.10 -5.30
C ALA A 474 20.12 20.38 -5.72
N ALA A 475 21.29 20.74 -5.19
CA ALA A 475 22.56 20.05 -5.44
C ALA A 475 22.82 18.86 -4.50
N LEU A 476 21.99 18.67 -3.46
CA LEU A 476 22.04 17.48 -2.59
C LEU A 476 21.27 16.29 -3.19
N TYR A 477 20.43 16.52 -4.19
CA TYR A 477 19.62 15.49 -4.86
C TYR A 477 20.19 15.17 -6.24
N PRO A 478 20.63 13.93 -6.52
CA PRO A 478 20.85 13.48 -7.89
C PRO A 478 19.50 13.31 -8.63
N GLU A 479 19.55 13.36 -9.96
CA GLU A 479 18.48 12.84 -10.84
C GLU A 479 18.05 11.43 -10.37
N PRO A 480 16.76 11.19 -10.03
CA PRO A 480 16.34 9.93 -9.40
C PRO A 480 16.53 8.69 -10.28
N ARG A 481 17.56 7.89 -9.99
CA ARG A 481 17.81 6.58 -10.63
C ARG A 481 17.31 5.43 -9.75
N PRO A 482 16.50 4.46 -10.25
CA PRO A 482 15.82 3.47 -9.40
C PRO A 482 16.69 2.38 -8.74
N ASP A 483 17.99 2.38 -8.99
CA ASP A 483 18.86 1.20 -8.93
C ASP A 483 20.27 1.44 -8.35
N MET A 484 20.68 2.70 -8.13
CA MET A 484 22.09 3.09 -8.16
C MET A 484 23.03 2.38 -7.16
N TRP A 485 22.55 1.97 -5.98
CA TRP A 485 23.32 1.21 -4.96
C TRP A 485 22.45 0.27 -4.11
N LYS A 486 21.79 -0.73 -4.70
CA LYS A 486 20.96 -1.71 -3.95
C LYS A 486 21.79 -2.79 -3.25
N PHE A 487 22.32 -2.46 -2.07
CA PHE A 487 22.69 -3.44 -1.05
C PHE A 487 21.56 -3.55 -0.01
N PRO A 488 21.38 -4.72 0.65
CA PRO A 488 20.69 -4.74 1.93
C PRO A 488 21.54 -3.93 2.92
N SER A 489 21.04 -2.75 3.30
CA SER A 489 21.68 -1.95 4.33
C SER A 489 21.56 -2.67 5.68
N ARG A 490 22.60 -2.58 6.50
CA ARG A 490 22.62 -3.10 7.87
C ARG A 490 23.05 -1.99 8.82
N ARG A 491 22.63 -2.09 10.08
CA ARG A 491 23.25 -1.34 11.18
C ARG A 491 24.23 -2.25 11.94
N SER A 492 25.04 -1.66 12.80
CA SER A 492 25.76 -2.38 13.86
C SER A 492 25.10 -2.02 15.18
N VAL A 493 25.22 -2.90 16.17
CA VAL A 493 24.93 -2.53 17.57
C VAL A 493 25.80 -1.33 17.97
N VAL A 494 25.20 -0.39 18.70
CA VAL A 494 25.88 0.78 19.26
C VAL A 494 26.21 0.47 20.71
N HIS A 495 27.47 0.70 21.11
CA HIS A 495 27.95 0.41 22.47
C HIS A 495 28.39 1.69 23.18
N SER A 496 28.27 1.73 24.52
CA SER A 496 28.67 2.86 25.35
C SER A 496 28.87 2.44 26.81
N THR A 497 29.80 3.08 27.52
CA THR A 497 29.90 3.03 29.00
C THR A 497 29.09 4.14 29.67
N ASP A 498 28.83 5.23 28.95
CA ASP A 498 28.45 6.52 29.55
C ASP A 498 26.96 6.84 29.39
N GLY A 499 26.23 6.00 28.66
CA GLY A 499 24.80 6.15 28.33
C GLY A 499 24.53 6.06 26.82
N ILE A 500 23.28 5.78 26.47
CA ILE A 500 22.78 5.70 25.08
C ILE A 500 21.39 6.36 25.00
N VAL A 501 21.12 7.05 23.88
CA VAL A 501 19.77 7.45 23.46
C VAL A 501 19.39 6.68 22.20
N ALA A 502 18.28 5.93 22.22
CA ALA A 502 17.74 5.22 21.07
C ALA A 502 16.30 5.68 20.78
N CYS A 503 16.09 6.37 19.64
CA CYS A 503 14.79 6.95 19.27
C CYS A 503 14.61 7.11 17.75
N THR A 504 13.40 7.46 17.33
CA THR A 504 13.00 7.56 15.91
C THR A 504 13.52 8.78 15.16
N GLN A 505 14.14 9.78 15.80
CA GLN A 505 14.68 10.98 15.13
C GLN A 505 16.10 11.38 15.59
N PRO A 506 17.06 11.60 14.67
CA PRO A 506 18.43 12.00 15.02
C PRO A 506 18.52 13.29 15.85
N LEU A 507 17.68 14.28 15.53
CA LEU A 507 17.68 15.59 16.20
C LEU A 507 16.97 15.56 17.56
N ALA A 508 16.08 14.61 17.81
CA ALA A 508 15.52 14.40 19.14
C ALA A 508 16.50 13.62 20.04
N ALA A 509 17.20 12.62 19.50
CA ALA A 509 18.29 11.95 20.22
C ALA A 509 19.33 12.97 20.70
N LYS A 510 19.73 13.91 19.83
CA LYS A 510 20.61 15.03 20.17
C LYS A 510 20.14 15.82 21.40
N CYS A 511 18.83 16.04 21.58
CA CYS A 511 18.31 16.77 22.74
C CYS A 511 18.62 16.03 24.05
N GLY A 512 18.42 14.71 24.09
CA GLY A 512 18.80 13.87 25.23
C GLY A 512 20.31 13.86 25.48
N LEU A 513 21.11 13.73 24.41
CA LEU A 513 22.58 13.74 24.52
C LEU A 513 23.13 15.07 25.05
N GLU A 514 22.55 16.21 24.66
CA GLU A 514 22.95 17.52 25.21
C GLU A 514 22.62 17.64 26.71
N VAL A 515 21.56 16.98 27.19
CA VAL A 515 21.18 16.95 28.62
C VAL A 515 22.03 15.97 29.44
N LEU A 516 22.34 14.77 28.91
CA LEU A 516 23.30 13.85 29.55
C LEU A 516 24.67 14.53 29.71
N ARG A 517 25.16 15.21 28.66
CA ARG A 517 26.43 15.97 28.69
C ARG A 517 26.40 17.19 29.62
N ALA A 518 25.22 17.74 29.91
CA ALA A 518 25.04 18.78 30.93
C ALA A 518 25.01 18.22 32.37
N GLY A 519 25.11 16.89 32.54
CA GLY A 519 25.09 16.22 33.83
C GLY A 519 23.71 15.71 34.27
N GLY A 520 22.69 15.80 33.41
CA GLY A 520 21.38 15.17 33.63
C GLY A 520 21.46 13.65 33.56
N ASN A 521 20.44 12.98 34.10
CA ASN A 521 20.35 11.51 34.10
C ASN A 521 19.39 11.00 33.00
N ALA A 522 19.13 9.68 32.99
CA ALA A 522 18.24 9.05 32.02
C ALA A 522 16.81 9.63 32.00
N ALA A 523 16.27 10.12 33.12
CA ALA A 523 14.94 10.74 33.18
C ALA A 523 14.94 12.17 32.62
N ASP A 524 15.92 13.00 33.01
CA ASP A 524 16.09 14.36 32.48
C ASP A 524 16.23 14.33 30.95
N ALA A 525 17.09 13.45 30.46
CA ALA A 525 17.35 13.28 29.04
C ALA A 525 16.16 12.64 28.29
N ALA A 526 15.37 11.78 28.93
CA ALA A 526 14.14 11.25 28.32
C ALA A 526 13.12 12.35 28.02
N VAL A 527 12.91 13.30 28.93
CA VAL A 527 12.01 14.44 28.70
C VAL A 527 12.52 15.36 27.59
N ALA A 528 13.84 15.56 27.51
CA ALA A 528 14.46 16.30 26.39
C ALA A 528 14.25 15.60 25.03
N VAL A 529 14.29 14.26 24.99
CA VAL A 529 13.97 13.48 23.78
C VAL A 529 12.48 13.58 23.44
N ALA A 530 11.56 13.53 24.42
CA ALA A 530 10.12 13.70 24.17
C ALA A 530 9.79 15.08 23.56
N ALA A 531 10.34 16.16 24.13
CA ALA A 531 10.20 17.52 23.60
C ALA A 531 10.85 17.68 22.22
N GLY A 532 11.99 17.01 21.99
CA GLY A 532 12.63 16.91 20.67
C GLY A 532 11.74 16.22 19.63
N LEU A 533 11.15 15.07 19.97
CA LEU A 533 10.26 14.30 19.09
C LEU A 533 8.97 15.07 18.79
N ASN A 534 8.43 15.85 19.73
CA ASN A 534 7.30 16.73 19.47
C ASN A 534 7.65 17.81 18.40
N MET A 535 8.89 18.28 18.34
CA MET A 535 9.34 19.16 17.25
C MET A 535 9.50 18.40 15.93
N THR A 536 10.18 17.24 15.94
CA THR A 536 10.70 16.61 14.72
C THR A 536 9.79 15.52 14.11
N GLU A 537 8.95 14.88 14.92
CA GLU A 537 7.97 13.85 14.51
C GLU A 537 6.57 14.11 15.13
N PRO A 538 6.00 15.34 14.97
CA PRO A 538 4.68 15.69 15.52
C PRO A 538 3.52 14.87 14.92
N CYS A 539 3.78 14.19 13.81
CA CYS A 539 2.90 13.20 13.19
C CYS A 539 2.71 11.92 14.00
N SER A 540 3.38 11.78 15.14
CA SER A 540 3.28 10.58 15.99
C SER A 540 3.30 10.88 17.49
N THR A 541 3.54 12.13 17.90
CA THR A 541 3.62 12.50 19.33
C THR A 541 3.46 14.00 19.61
N GLY A 542 3.20 14.36 20.87
CA GLY A 542 3.36 15.72 21.34
C GLY A 542 2.94 15.97 22.78
N ILE A 543 3.14 17.21 23.23
CA ILE A 543 2.67 17.76 24.51
C ILE A 543 1.13 17.82 24.60
N GLY A 544 0.45 17.87 23.45
CA GLY A 544 -1.01 17.75 23.33
C GLY A 544 -1.55 16.30 23.39
N GLY A 545 -0.70 15.35 23.78
CA GLY A 545 -1.03 13.94 23.98
C GLY A 545 -0.72 13.43 25.39
N ASP A 546 -0.43 12.13 25.49
CA ASP A 546 -0.21 11.39 26.74
C ASP A 546 1.14 10.67 26.76
N MET A 547 1.66 10.35 27.95
CA MET A 547 2.91 9.59 28.15
C MET A 547 2.83 8.51 29.24
N PHE A 548 3.61 7.45 29.07
CA PHE A 548 3.94 6.46 30.10
C PHE A 548 5.46 6.27 30.20
N ILE A 549 5.95 5.95 31.40
CA ILE A 549 7.35 5.63 31.66
C ILE A 549 7.45 4.40 32.57
N LEU A 550 8.40 3.51 32.27
CA LEU A 550 9.07 2.66 33.27
C LEU A 550 10.47 3.20 33.51
N TYR A 551 10.81 3.48 34.77
CA TYR A 551 12.12 3.98 35.18
C TYR A 551 12.84 2.93 36.04
N TRP A 552 14.09 2.64 35.68
CA TRP A 552 15.02 1.81 36.44
C TRP A 552 15.97 2.70 37.23
N ASP A 553 15.88 2.62 38.55
CA ASP A 553 16.87 3.13 39.48
C ASP A 553 17.93 2.03 39.73
N ALA A 554 19.16 2.29 39.28
CA ALA A 554 20.26 1.34 39.42
C ALA A 554 20.83 1.25 40.85
N ALA A 555 20.66 2.29 41.67
CA ALA A 555 21.12 2.31 43.05
C ALA A 555 20.20 1.50 43.98
N THR A 556 18.89 1.48 43.71
CA THR A 556 17.92 0.66 44.47
C THR A 556 17.53 -0.65 43.79
N LYS A 557 18.03 -0.91 42.56
CA LYS A 557 17.61 -2.04 41.69
C LYS A 557 16.08 -2.12 41.53
N LYS A 558 15.42 -0.99 41.28
CA LYS A 558 13.96 -0.89 41.29
C LYS A 558 13.38 -0.37 39.98
N VAL A 559 12.38 -1.08 39.46
CA VAL A 559 11.45 -0.58 38.43
C VAL A 559 10.35 0.24 39.08
N SER A 560 10.09 1.44 38.56
CA SER A 560 8.98 2.32 38.95
C SER A 560 8.17 2.73 37.71
N ALA A 561 6.85 2.86 37.84
CA ALA A 561 5.96 3.23 36.74
C ALA A 561 5.18 4.53 37.03
N MET A 562 4.84 5.28 35.98
CA MET A 562 4.02 6.48 36.10
C MET A 562 3.08 6.69 34.91
N ASN A 563 1.82 6.93 35.25
CA ASN A 563 0.70 7.17 34.34
C ASN A 563 0.51 8.68 34.11
N GLY A 564 1.07 9.19 33.01
CA GLY A 564 0.84 10.55 32.51
C GLY A 564 -0.20 10.58 31.38
N SER A 565 -1.34 9.86 31.55
CA SER A 565 -2.42 9.83 30.56
C SER A 565 -3.72 10.53 31.01
N GLY A 566 -4.38 11.12 30.02
CA GLY A 566 -5.47 12.07 30.13
C GLY A 566 -6.81 11.49 30.56
N ARG A 567 -7.59 12.31 31.27
CA ARG A 567 -8.98 12.03 31.66
C ARG A 567 -9.96 12.68 30.70
N SER A 568 -11.15 12.10 30.55
CA SER A 568 -12.32 12.76 29.97
C SER A 568 -12.75 13.95 30.84
N GLY A 569 -13.46 14.93 30.24
CA GLY A 569 -14.01 16.06 31.00
C GLY A 569 -15.13 15.64 31.94
N ALA A 570 -15.42 16.47 32.95
CA ALA A 570 -16.56 16.27 33.86
C ALA A 570 -17.90 16.25 33.12
N ASN A 571 -17.99 17.01 32.01
CA ASN A 571 -19.20 17.16 31.21
C ASN A 571 -19.22 16.27 29.95
N CYS A 572 -18.28 15.33 29.84
CA CYS A 572 -18.21 14.30 28.79
C CYS A 572 -18.95 13.01 29.24
N THR A 573 -20.27 13.07 29.40
CA THR A 573 -21.08 11.88 29.73
C THR A 573 -21.38 11.04 28.49
N LEU A 574 -21.68 9.75 28.68
CA LEU A 574 -22.01 8.82 27.60
C LEU A 574 -23.22 9.29 26.79
N GLU A 575 -24.27 9.73 27.46
CA GLU A 575 -25.54 10.19 26.89
C GLU A 575 -25.33 11.45 26.04
N ARG A 576 -24.52 12.40 26.54
CA ARG A 576 -24.25 13.65 25.85
C ARG A 576 -23.46 13.41 24.57
N ILE A 577 -22.37 12.64 24.65
CA ILE A 577 -21.54 12.35 23.47
C ILE A 577 -22.28 11.48 22.45
N ARG A 578 -23.16 10.56 22.88
CA ARG A 578 -24.05 9.83 21.97
C ARG A 578 -25.04 10.76 21.27
N ALA A 579 -25.63 11.73 21.98
CA ALA A 579 -26.52 12.72 21.37
C ALA A 579 -25.79 13.64 20.37
N ASP A 580 -24.62 14.17 20.73
CA ASP A 580 -23.82 15.06 19.86
C ASP A 580 -23.36 14.36 18.57
N LEU A 581 -22.98 13.07 18.66
CA LEU A 581 -22.58 12.24 17.53
C LEU A 581 -23.77 11.67 16.73
N GLY A 582 -25.01 11.89 17.16
CA GLY A 582 -26.20 11.27 16.57
C GLY A 582 -26.29 9.75 16.74
N ALA A 583 -25.53 9.19 17.69
CA ALA A 583 -25.36 7.75 17.89
C ALA A 583 -26.67 7.04 18.28
N ASP A 584 -27.60 7.76 18.90
CA ASP A 584 -28.93 7.26 19.30
C ASP A 584 -29.97 7.28 18.16
N SER A 585 -29.59 7.68 16.94
CA SER A 585 -30.47 7.56 15.76
C SER A 585 -30.82 6.09 15.48
N PRO A 586 -32.08 5.74 15.13
CA PRO A 586 -32.44 4.40 14.67
C PRO A 586 -31.71 3.93 13.40
N SER A 587 -30.97 4.81 12.72
CA SER A 587 -30.11 4.51 11.57
C SER A 587 -28.61 4.49 11.89
N SER A 588 -28.23 4.63 13.15
CA SER A 588 -26.84 4.64 13.61
C SER A 588 -26.35 3.24 13.97
N ASN A 589 -25.14 2.89 13.53
CA ASN A 589 -24.35 1.75 13.98
C ASN A 589 -23.12 2.19 14.82
N LEU A 590 -23.09 3.44 15.30
CA LEU A 590 -21.90 4.02 15.93
C LEU A 590 -21.70 3.53 17.37
N THR A 591 -20.70 2.66 17.56
CA THR A 591 -20.32 2.07 18.85
C THR A 591 -19.14 2.79 19.54
N GLU A 592 -18.65 3.88 18.96
CA GLU A 592 -17.33 4.46 19.25
C GLU A 592 -17.27 5.97 18.96
N ILE A 593 -16.29 6.68 19.51
CA ILE A 593 -16.08 8.10 19.18
C ILE A 593 -15.16 8.21 17.95
N PRO A 594 -15.57 8.87 16.84
CA PRO A 594 -14.75 8.96 15.63
C PRO A 594 -13.40 9.65 15.86
N MET A 595 -12.32 9.07 15.31
CA MET A 595 -10.91 9.52 15.45
C MET A 595 -10.62 11.00 15.14
N LYS A 596 -11.50 11.68 14.41
CA LYS A 596 -11.34 13.09 13.99
C LYS A 596 -12.35 14.03 14.68
N SER A 597 -13.19 13.49 15.56
CA SER A 597 -14.15 14.27 16.33
C SER A 597 -13.46 15.03 17.46
N VAL A 598 -13.95 16.22 17.78
CA VAL A 598 -13.52 16.98 18.96
C VAL A 598 -13.82 16.21 20.27
N HIS A 599 -14.83 15.34 20.27
CA HIS A 599 -15.15 14.49 21.42
C HIS A 599 -14.10 13.38 21.67
N ALA A 600 -13.16 13.17 20.75
CA ALA A 600 -12.01 12.27 20.95
C ALA A 600 -10.87 12.93 21.77
N VAL A 601 -10.97 14.23 22.10
CA VAL A 601 -9.97 14.91 22.93
C VAL A 601 -10.23 14.63 24.41
N THR A 602 -9.26 14.02 25.09
CA THR A 602 -9.10 14.00 26.56
C THR A 602 -8.13 15.10 26.99
N VAL A 603 -8.14 15.49 28.27
CA VAL A 603 -7.17 16.46 28.82
C VAL A 603 -5.75 15.93 28.63
N PRO A 604 -4.85 16.59 27.87
CA PRO A 604 -3.51 16.04 27.58
C PRO A 604 -2.67 15.82 28.84
N GLY A 605 -2.20 14.60 29.07
CA GLY A 605 -1.39 14.23 30.24
C GLY A 605 0.12 14.42 30.07
N ALA A 606 0.63 14.57 28.85
CA ALA A 606 2.07 14.61 28.58
C ALA A 606 2.79 15.77 29.26
N ALA A 607 2.17 16.97 29.33
CA ALA A 607 2.79 18.13 29.97
C ALA A 607 3.01 17.92 31.48
N ALA A 608 2.03 17.36 32.21
CA ALA A 608 2.20 16.95 33.59
C ALA A 608 3.26 15.84 33.69
N GLY A 609 3.17 14.82 32.83
CA GLY A 609 4.07 13.68 32.77
C GLY A 609 5.55 14.05 32.64
N TRP A 610 5.87 15.04 31.80
CA TRP A 610 7.22 15.54 31.61
C TRP A 610 7.76 16.22 32.87
N VAL A 611 6.94 17.07 33.51
CA VAL A 611 7.35 17.76 34.75
C VAL A 611 7.48 16.77 35.90
N ASP A 612 6.49 15.90 36.11
CA ASP A 612 6.53 14.83 37.12
C ASP A 612 7.74 13.89 36.92
N THR A 613 8.16 13.62 35.67
CA THR A 613 9.33 12.77 35.39
C THR A 613 10.63 13.42 35.91
N VAL A 614 10.82 14.71 35.66
CA VAL A 614 12.00 15.45 36.18
C VAL A 614 11.91 15.62 37.70
N GLU A 615 10.73 15.92 38.24
CA GLU A 615 10.50 16.08 39.69
C GLU A 615 10.74 14.79 40.50
N ARG A 616 10.43 13.61 39.94
CA ARG A 616 10.45 12.32 40.66
C ARG A 616 11.68 11.46 40.38
N PHE A 617 12.22 11.54 39.16
CA PHE A 617 13.29 10.66 38.68
C PHE A 617 14.51 11.43 38.14
N GLY A 618 14.43 12.75 37.98
CA GLY A 618 15.51 13.58 37.45
C GLY A 618 16.73 13.69 38.37
N SER A 619 17.86 14.14 37.84
CA SER A 619 19.14 14.18 38.56
C SER A 619 19.25 15.26 39.64
N GLY A 620 18.37 16.28 39.59
CA GLY A 620 18.50 17.52 40.36
C GLY A 620 19.69 18.42 39.95
N LYS A 621 20.45 18.04 38.91
CA LYS A 621 21.64 18.78 38.42
C LYS A 621 21.32 19.73 37.26
N VAL A 622 20.23 19.49 36.55
CA VAL A 622 19.71 20.31 35.45
C VAL A 622 18.30 20.78 35.77
N SER A 623 17.96 22.02 35.39
CA SER A 623 16.59 22.54 35.52
C SER A 623 15.70 22.07 34.37
N LEU A 624 14.38 22.15 34.55
CA LEU A 624 13.41 21.90 33.49
C LEU A 624 13.61 22.83 32.27
N GLU A 625 14.08 24.06 32.48
CA GLU A 625 14.49 24.98 31.41
C GLU A 625 15.69 24.43 30.62
N GLN A 626 16.71 23.88 31.29
CA GLN A 626 17.85 23.26 30.62
C GLN A 626 17.45 21.97 29.87
N VAL A 627 16.52 21.20 30.42
CA VAL A 627 15.95 19.99 29.79
C VAL A 627 15.19 20.32 28.50
N LEU A 628 14.37 21.39 28.50
CA LEU A 628 13.55 21.78 27.34
C LEU A 628 14.28 22.71 26.35
N SER A 629 15.39 23.34 26.75
CA SER A 629 16.17 24.28 25.94
C SER A 629 16.60 23.76 24.55
N PRO A 630 17.07 22.51 24.38
CA PRO A 630 17.39 21.96 23.06
C PRO A 630 16.18 21.97 22.11
N ALA A 631 15.01 21.56 22.59
CA ALA A 631 13.78 21.51 21.79
C ALA A 631 13.24 22.92 21.48
N ILE A 632 13.28 23.85 22.46
CA ILE A 632 12.98 25.28 22.24
C ILE A 632 13.86 25.85 21.12
N ALA A 633 15.16 25.55 21.14
CA ALA A 633 16.10 26.01 20.12
C ALA A 633 15.80 25.42 18.72
N LEU A 634 15.34 24.17 18.63
CA LEU A 634 14.86 23.59 17.35
C LEU A 634 13.66 24.37 16.80
N GLY A 635 12.66 24.66 17.64
CA GLY A 635 11.46 25.38 17.22
C GLY A 635 11.72 26.79 16.68
N GLU A 636 12.62 27.54 17.32
CA GLU A 636 12.95 28.91 16.92
C GLU A 636 13.93 29.00 15.74
N LYS A 637 15.07 28.29 15.83
CA LYS A 637 16.13 28.33 14.81
C LYS A 637 15.69 27.59 13.56
N GLY A 638 14.88 26.55 13.74
CA GLY A 638 14.39 25.66 12.72
C GLY A 638 15.31 24.45 12.53
N PHE A 639 14.73 23.37 11.99
CA PHE A 639 15.40 22.10 11.76
C PHE A 639 15.03 21.54 10.39
N PRO A 640 15.94 20.84 9.68
CA PRO A 640 15.59 20.09 8.48
C PRO A 640 14.65 18.93 8.85
N VAL A 641 13.56 18.76 8.12
CA VAL A 641 12.62 17.65 8.36
C VAL A 641 13.15 16.36 7.71
N SER A 642 13.12 15.26 8.45
CA SER A 642 13.55 13.92 8.02
C SER A 642 12.60 13.31 6.97
N GLU A 643 12.99 12.20 6.33
CA GLU A 643 12.27 11.66 5.18
C GLU A 643 10.92 11.03 5.57
N VAL A 644 10.90 10.18 6.61
CA VAL A 644 9.67 9.56 7.10
C VAL A 644 8.76 10.63 7.73
N ALA A 645 9.32 11.51 8.57
CA ALA A 645 8.57 12.63 9.15
C ALA A 645 7.89 13.51 8.07
N ALA A 646 8.59 13.88 6.99
CA ALA A 646 8.03 14.68 5.90
C ALA A 646 6.94 13.93 5.11
N TYR A 647 7.08 12.61 4.90
CA TYR A 647 6.04 11.79 4.27
C TYR A 647 4.73 11.82 5.07
N TYR A 648 4.80 11.56 6.39
CA TYR A 648 3.62 11.58 7.25
C TYR A 648 3.00 12.99 7.33
N TRP A 649 3.82 14.04 7.37
CA TRP A 649 3.33 15.42 7.32
C TRP A 649 2.55 15.72 6.03
N ASN A 650 3.04 15.25 4.89
CA ASN A 650 2.41 15.45 3.58
C ASN A 650 1.07 14.70 3.45
N VAL A 651 0.97 13.44 3.89
CA VAL A 651 -0.32 12.70 3.84
C VAL A 651 -1.34 13.23 4.86
N SER A 652 -0.88 13.82 5.97
CA SER A 652 -1.76 14.47 6.95
C SER A 652 -2.15 15.91 6.59
N GLU A 653 -1.53 16.56 5.60
CA GLU A 653 -1.74 18.00 5.30
C GLU A 653 -3.22 18.37 5.16
N LYS A 654 -4.01 17.52 4.46
CA LYS A 654 -5.45 17.73 4.29
C LYS A 654 -6.17 17.81 5.65
N HIS A 655 -5.92 16.85 6.53
CA HIS A 655 -6.56 16.78 7.85
C HIS A 655 -6.11 17.92 8.77
N ILE A 656 -4.84 18.31 8.71
CA ILE A 656 -4.31 19.48 9.44
C ILE A 656 -5.07 20.76 9.04
N ARG A 657 -5.39 20.93 7.74
CA ARG A 657 -6.16 22.08 7.22
C ARG A 657 -7.64 22.05 7.57
N GLU A 658 -8.24 20.87 7.62
CA GLU A 658 -9.68 20.70 7.87
C GLU A 658 -10.05 20.74 9.36
N ALA A 659 -9.15 20.34 10.26
CA ALA A 659 -9.46 20.16 11.68
C ALA A 659 -9.59 21.46 12.50
N SER A 660 -8.89 22.55 12.14
CA SER A 660 -8.97 23.83 12.87
C SER A 660 -8.46 25.03 12.06
N PRO A 661 -8.93 26.26 12.32
CA PRO A 661 -8.47 27.45 11.60
C PRO A 661 -6.99 27.80 11.84
N ASN A 662 -6.34 27.16 12.82
CA ASN A 662 -4.95 27.44 13.20
C ASN A 662 -3.93 26.54 12.47
N PHE A 663 -4.37 25.81 11.43
CA PHE A 663 -3.57 24.88 10.63
C PHE A 663 -2.19 25.39 10.16
N ALA A 664 -2.07 26.70 9.96
CA ALA A 664 -0.85 27.35 9.49
C ALA A 664 0.33 27.31 10.49
N GLU A 665 0.09 26.99 11.76
CA GLU A 665 1.17 26.77 12.75
C GLU A 665 1.86 25.41 12.54
N MET A 666 1.10 24.39 12.11
CA MET A 666 1.59 23.05 11.82
C MET A 666 1.93 22.85 10.34
N LEU A 667 2.17 23.92 9.58
CA LEU A 667 2.58 23.86 8.18
C LEU A 667 3.71 24.84 7.86
N LYS A 668 4.58 24.46 6.94
CA LYS A 668 5.69 25.29 6.48
C LYS A 668 5.17 26.44 5.62
N LYS A 669 5.58 27.67 5.97
CA LYS A 669 5.31 28.87 5.17
C LYS A 669 6.01 28.80 3.81
N ASP A 670 5.24 28.99 2.75
CA ASP A 670 5.67 28.99 1.35
C ASP A 670 4.76 29.93 0.53
N PRO A 671 5.24 31.10 0.10
CA PRO A 671 4.46 32.06 -0.70
C PRO A 671 4.03 31.55 -2.09
N SER A 672 4.57 30.42 -2.57
CA SER A 672 4.16 29.79 -3.83
C SER A 672 2.97 28.83 -3.66
N ALA A 673 2.66 28.42 -2.43
CA ALA A 673 1.47 27.64 -2.13
C ALA A 673 0.23 28.56 -2.07
N ALA A 674 -0.91 28.11 -2.63
CA ALA A 674 -2.14 28.92 -2.76
C ALA A 674 -2.75 29.42 -1.43
N SER A 675 -2.27 28.93 -0.28
CA SER A 675 -2.67 29.38 1.07
C SER A 675 -1.51 29.98 1.87
N GLY A 676 -0.36 30.24 1.24
CA GLY A 676 0.86 30.72 1.90
C GLY A 676 1.58 29.69 2.80
N VAL A 677 1.04 28.48 2.92
CA VAL A 677 1.60 27.36 3.70
C VAL A 677 1.36 26.02 2.99
N ARG A 678 2.13 24.98 3.36
CA ARG A 678 2.01 23.56 2.95
C ARG A 678 2.81 22.66 3.91
N ALA A 679 2.76 21.34 3.76
CA ALA A 679 3.65 20.43 4.47
C ALA A 679 5.13 20.70 4.11
N PRO A 680 6.06 20.56 5.07
CA PRO A 680 7.49 20.57 4.79
C PRO A 680 7.88 19.32 3.97
N ARG A 681 8.84 19.48 3.05
CA ARG A 681 9.47 18.37 2.34
C ARG A 681 10.73 17.93 3.07
N ALA A 682 11.18 16.70 2.80
CA ALA A 682 12.44 16.19 3.35
C ALA A 682 13.61 17.14 3.06
N GLY A 683 14.47 17.37 4.06
CA GLY A 683 15.59 18.30 3.98
C GLY A 683 15.24 19.79 4.08
N GLU A 684 13.96 20.18 4.02
CA GLU A 684 13.57 21.58 4.21
C GLU A 684 13.55 21.98 5.68
N VAL A 685 13.99 23.21 5.97
CA VAL A 685 13.88 23.77 7.31
C VAL A 685 12.41 24.09 7.66
N MET A 686 11.89 23.43 8.68
CA MET A 686 10.65 23.78 9.38
C MET A 686 10.97 24.62 10.63
N LYS A 687 10.02 25.42 11.11
CA LYS A 687 10.10 26.24 12.32
C LYS A 687 8.77 26.18 13.06
N ASN A 688 8.81 26.07 14.38
CA ASN A 688 7.63 26.07 15.24
C ASN A 688 7.87 26.95 16.48
N PRO A 689 7.85 28.30 16.32
CA PRO A 689 8.11 29.22 17.42
C PRO A 689 6.96 29.28 18.44
N THR A 690 5.74 28.91 18.06
CA THR A 690 4.60 28.84 18.98
C THR A 690 4.72 27.66 19.95
N LEU A 691 5.18 26.50 19.48
CA LEU A 691 5.52 25.38 20.38
C LEU A 691 6.74 25.70 21.25
N ALA A 692 7.74 26.41 20.73
CA ALA A 692 8.86 26.89 21.53
C ALA A 692 8.42 27.86 22.64
N GLN A 693 7.40 28.69 22.40
CA GLN A 693 6.78 29.54 23.43
C GLN A 693 5.96 28.73 24.45
N THR A 694 5.28 27.67 24.03
CA THR A 694 4.59 26.72 24.92
C THR A 694 5.59 25.98 25.82
N PHE A 695 6.72 25.50 25.28
CA PHE A 695 7.79 24.87 26.07
C PHE A 695 8.46 25.86 27.04
N ARG A 696 8.57 27.15 26.70
CA ARG A 696 9.03 28.17 27.66
C ARG A 696 8.06 28.37 28.84
N ALA A 697 6.75 28.36 28.60
CA ALA A 697 5.78 28.45 29.69
C ALA A 697 5.90 27.22 30.62
N LEU A 698 5.95 26.01 30.06
CA LEU A 698 6.18 24.78 30.84
C LEU A 698 7.52 24.83 31.62
N ALA A 699 8.59 25.34 31.00
CA ALA A 699 9.91 25.46 31.62
C ALA A 699 9.96 26.46 32.80
N ALA A 700 9.29 27.61 32.66
CA ALA A 700 9.36 28.70 33.63
C ALA A 700 8.32 28.59 34.76
N GLU A 701 7.14 28.03 34.46
CA GLU A 701 5.99 27.98 35.37
C GLU A 701 5.69 26.56 35.86
N GLY A 702 6.31 25.53 35.29
CA GLY A 702 5.98 24.13 35.54
C GLY A 702 4.62 23.75 34.94
N LYS A 703 3.92 22.81 35.58
CA LYS A 703 2.57 22.33 35.17
C LYS A 703 1.57 23.49 34.91
N PRO A 704 1.50 24.56 35.74
CA PRO A 704 0.68 25.75 35.44
C PRO A 704 0.87 26.36 34.04
N GLY A 705 2.09 26.36 33.49
CA GLY A 705 2.38 26.94 32.17
C GLY A 705 1.72 26.21 30.97
N PHE A 706 1.07 25.07 31.22
CA PHE A 706 0.24 24.35 30.25
C PHE A 706 -1.23 24.27 30.67
N TYR A 707 -1.50 23.96 31.95
CA TYR A 707 -2.87 23.73 32.46
C TYR A 707 -3.59 24.99 32.97
N ALA A 708 -2.93 26.15 32.99
CA ALA A 708 -3.51 27.45 33.27
C ALA A 708 -3.18 28.48 32.18
N GLY A 709 -3.85 29.64 32.23
CA GLY A 709 -3.60 30.77 31.34
C GLY A 709 -3.71 30.44 29.85
N ARG A 710 -2.87 31.10 29.04
CA ARG A 710 -2.90 31.09 27.56
C ARG A 710 -3.11 29.72 26.91
N VAL A 711 -2.40 28.69 27.37
CA VAL A 711 -2.43 27.36 26.73
C VAL A 711 -3.74 26.64 27.05
N ALA A 712 -4.17 26.69 28.31
CA ALA A 712 -5.44 26.13 28.75
C ALA A 712 -6.64 26.87 28.13
N GLU A 713 -6.59 28.20 28.09
CA GLU A 713 -7.62 29.07 27.49
C GLU A 713 -7.85 28.76 26.02
N GLU A 714 -6.79 28.73 25.19
CA GLU A 714 -6.94 28.46 23.75
C GLU A 714 -7.20 26.97 23.44
N LEU A 715 -6.83 26.04 24.33
CA LEU A 715 -7.22 24.63 24.23
C LEU A 715 -8.72 24.44 24.47
N VAL A 716 -9.23 24.91 25.61
CA VAL A 716 -10.65 24.82 25.96
C VAL A 716 -11.49 25.61 24.97
N ARG A 717 -10.99 26.76 24.50
CA ARG A 717 -11.62 27.51 23.42
C ARG A 717 -11.75 26.71 22.14
N VAL A 718 -10.67 26.15 21.58
CA VAL A 718 -10.77 25.45 20.28
C VAL A 718 -11.61 24.18 20.37
N VAL A 719 -11.60 23.51 21.53
CA VAL A 719 -12.49 22.37 21.81
C VAL A 719 -13.96 22.83 21.83
N ARG A 720 -14.31 23.85 22.62
CA ARG A 720 -15.69 24.37 22.73
C ARG A 720 -16.20 24.98 21.43
N ASP A 721 -15.36 25.75 20.72
CA ASP A 721 -15.71 26.42 19.46
C ASP A 721 -15.94 25.40 18.31
N LEU A 722 -15.52 24.13 18.50
CA LEU A 722 -15.83 22.97 17.64
C LEU A 722 -16.94 22.04 18.21
N GLY A 723 -17.52 22.36 19.37
CA GLY A 723 -18.64 21.63 19.98
C GLY A 723 -18.28 20.64 21.11
N GLY A 724 -17.01 20.56 21.53
CA GLY A 724 -16.57 19.68 22.61
C GLY A 724 -16.77 20.25 24.02
N HIS A 725 -16.71 19.36 25.04
CA HIS A 725 -17.11 19.67 26.43
C HIS A 725 -15.98 19.57 27.48
N LEU A 726 -14.70 19.72 27.07
CA LEU A 726 -13.63 19.94 28.04
C LEU A 726 -13.67 21.38 28.54
N GLU A 727 -13.51 21.57 29.85
CA GLU A 727 -13.55 22.89 30.50
C GLU A 727 -12.23 23.21 31.20
N LEU A 728 -12.02 24.50 31.54
CA LEU A 728 -10.87 24.92 32.36
C LEU A 728 -10.84 24.22 33.74
N SER A 729 -12.02 23.82 34.24
CA SER A 729 -12.19 23.02 35.45
C SER A 729 -11.61 21.59 35.33
N ASP A 730 -11.51 21.04 34.11
CA ASP A 730 -10.89 19.75 33.86
C ASP A 730 -9.37 19.84 33.76
N LEU A 731 -8.87 20.93 33.18
CA LEU A 731 -7.43 21.22 33.13
C LEU A 731 -6.90 21.56 34.53
N GLN A 732 -7.64 22.36 35.31
CA GLN A 732 -7.33 22.65 36.71
C GLN A 732 -7.34 21.37 37.57
N HIS A 733 -8.32 20.49 37.38
CA HIS A 733 -8.35 19.19 38.07
C HIS A 733 -7.13 18.31 37.70
N HIS A 734 -6.69 18.31 36.44
CA HIS A 734 -5.48 17.59 36.03
C HIS A 734 -4.19 18.25 36.54
N LEU A 735 -4.15 19.57 36.68
CA LEU A 735 -3.06 20.30 37.32
C LEU A 735 -2.90 19.92 38.80
N GLU A 736 -4.01 19.77 39.52
CA GLU A 736 -4.05 19.37 40.93
C GLU A 736 -3.73 17.89 41.15
N ALA A 737 -4.22 17.00 40.27
CA ALA A 737 -3.98 15.56 40.36
C ALA A 737 -2.59 15.16 39.85
N GLY A 738 -2.08 15.82 38.81
CA GLY A 738 -0.82 15.53 38.15
C GLY A 738 -0.75 14.13 37.52
N SER A 739 0.48 13.66 37.31
CA SER A 739 0.75 12.30 36.84
C SER A 739 0.71 11.32 38.00
N GLU A 740 0.16 10.14 37.77
CA GLU A 740 -0.13 9.16 38.82
C GLU A 740 0.98 8.11 38.93
N PRO A 741 1.70 8.00 40.06
CA PRO A 741 2.62 6.90 40.31
C PRO A 741 1.84 5.60 40.46
N VAL A 742 2.22 4.57 39.71
CA VAL A 742 1.53 3.28 39.72
C VAL A 742 2.53 2.15 39.98
N ALA A 743 2.05 1.02 40.49
CA ALA A 743 2.87 -0.19 40.54
C ALA A 743 3.06 -0.74 39.11
N PRO A 744 4.29 -0.99 38.65
CA PRO A 744 4.49 -1.76 37.42
C PRO A 744 3.95 -3.18 37.62
N ILE A 745 3.48 -3.80 36.54
CA ILE A 745 3.06 -5.22 36.55
C ILE A 745 4.11 -6.06 35.83
N SER A 746 4.26 -7.33 36.23
CA SER A 746 5.31 -8.18 35.70
C SER A 746 4.88 -9.63 35.47
N LEU A 747 5.69 -10.35 34.69
CA LEU A 747 5.61 -11.80 34.58
C LEU A 747 7.02 -12.41 34.48
N ALA A 748 7.32 -13.34 35.37
CA ALA A 748 8.54 -14.14 35.34
C ALA A 748 8.46 -15.22 34.26
N PHE A 749 9.36 -15.13 33.27
CA PHE A 749 9.51 -16.05 32.16
C PHE A 749 10.83 -16.82 32.28
N SER A 750 10.72 -18.11 32.63
CA SER A 750 11.84 -19.06 32.79
C SER A 750 11.72 -20.30 31.88
N ALA A 751 10.69 -20.31 31.03
CA ALA A 751 10.42 -21.29 30.00
C ALA A 751 11.52 -21.38 28.91
N GLN A 752 11.29 -22.23 27.91
CA GLN A 752 12.07 -22.39 26.68
C GLN A 752 13.55 -22.70 26.98
N GLY A 753 13.76 -23.55 27.99
CA GLY A 753 15.09 -23.96 28.45
C GLY A 753 15.92 -22.86 29.14
N LEU A 754 15.36 -21.69 29.46
CA LEU A 754 16.08 -20.60 30.12
C LEU A 754 16.37 -20.91 31.60
N GLY A 755 15.40 -21.46 32.32
CA GLY A 755 15.49 -21.70 33.76
C GLY A 755 15.55 -20.40 34.57
N ARG A 756 16.02 -20.46 35.83
CA ARG A 756 16.23 -19.24 36.64
C ARG A 756 17.43 -18.42 36.17
N GLU A 757 18.51 -19.09 35.78
CA GLU A 757 19.81 -18.45 35.49
C GLU A 757 19.82 -17.61 34.20
N ARG A 758 18.96 -17.95 33.22
CA ARG A 758 18.78 -17.17 31.97
C ARG A 758 17.36 -16.65 31.79
N GLY A 759 16.47 -16.92 32.74
CA GLY A 759 15.11 -16.43 32.73
C GLY A 759 15.05 -14.96 33.14
N VAL A 760 13.97 -14.30 32.72
CA VAL A 760 13.78 -12.86 32.93
C VAL A 760 12.40 -12.53 33.47
N GLU A 761 12.27 -11.38 34.09
CA GLU A 761 10.99 -10.79 34.45
C GLU A 761 10.71 -9.63 33.48
N LEU A 762 9.65 -9.76 32.68
CA LEU A 762 9.15 -8.65 31.86
C LEU A 762 8.27 -7.77 32.73
N TRP A 763 8.59 -6.47 32.76
CA TRP A 763 7.83 -5.40 33.39
C TRP A 763 7.12 -4.56 32.34
N GLU A 764 5.87 -4.23 32.62
CA GLU A 764 4.96 -3.48 31.76
C GLU A 764 4.20 -2.42 32.58
N HIS A 765 3.72 -1.37 31.92
CA HIS A 765 2.83 -0.40 32.56
C HIS A 765 1.43 -1.02 32.77
N PRO A 766 0.80 -0.84 33.95
CA PRO A 766 -0.53 -1.40 34.25
C PRO A 766 -1.66 -0.79 33.40
N PRO A 767 -2.87 -1.40 33.44
CA PRO A 767 -4.12 -0.75 33.04
C PRO A 767 -4.22 0.68 33.59
N ASN A 768 -4.68 1.68 32.83
CA ASN A 768 -5.32 1.63 31.51
C ASN A 768 -4.41 1.31 30.31
N GLY A 769 -3.11 1.11 30.50
CA GLY A 769 -2.19 0.65 29.44
C GLY A 769 -2.39 -0.82 29.04
N GLN A 770 -2.10 -1.16 27.77
CA GLN A 770 -2.30 -2.51 27.22
C GLN A 770 -1.16 -3.52 27.46
N GLY A 771 -0.16 -3.21 28.31
CA GLY A 771 1.09 -3.98 28.45
C GLY A 771 0.86 -5.40 28.97
N ILE A 772 -0.21 -5.57 29.75
CA ILE A 772 -0.73 -6.86 30.22
C ILE A 772 -0.92 -7.91 29.10
N VAL A 773 -1.15 -7.51 27.85
CA VAL A 773 -1.22 -8.43 26.70
C VAL A 773 0.10 -9.17 26.47
N ALA A 774 1.24 -8.48 26.60
CA ALA A 774 2.56 -9.10 26.45
C ALA A 774 2.84 -10.09 27.59
N LEU A 775 2.48 -9.72 28.82
CA LEU A 775 2.57 -10.60 30.00
C LEU A 775 1.72 -11.86 29.83
N MET A 776 0.44 -11.71 29.43
CA MET A 776 -0.46 -12.83 29.18
C MET A 776 0.06 -13.74 28.06
N ALA A 777 0.56 -13.18 26.96
CA ALA A 777 1.08 -13.99 25.86
C ALA A 777 2.33 -14.80 26.25
N LEU A 778 3.30 -14.21 26.97
CA LEU A 778 4.46 -14.95 27.49
C LEU A 778 4.05 -16.00 28.52
N GLY A 779 3.09 -15.67 29.39
CA GLY A 779 2.53 -16.58 30.38
C GLY A 779 1.84 -17.79 29.76
N ILE A 780 1.06 -17.58 28.70
CA ILE A 780 0.45 -18.65 27.90
C ILE A 780 1.53 -19.49 27.21
N VAL A 781 2.57 -18.90 26.60
CA VAL A 781 3.68 -19.67 25.98
C VAL A 781 4.39 -20.55 27.01
N GLN A 782 4.69 -20.03 28.20
CA GLN A 782 5.27 -20.79 29.32
C GLN A 782 4.36 -21.94 29.78
N GLU A 783 3.04 -21.73 29.81
CA GLU A 783 2.07 -22.76 30.14
C GLU A 783 1.87 -23.81 29.04
N LEU A 784 1.95 -23.44 27.76
CA LEU A 784 1.89 -24.37 26.64
C LEU A 784 3.07 -25.36 26.66
N GLU A 785 4.27 -24.90 27.02
CA GLU A 785 5.43 -25.78 27.21
C GLU A 785 5.25 -26.67 28.44
N ARG A 786 4.82 -26.10 29.57
CA ARG A 786 4.56 -26.87 30.81
C ARG A 786 3.51 -27.97 30.62
N GLN A 787 2.58 -27.78 29.69
CA GLN A 787 1.54 -28.75 29.31
C GLN A 787 1.97 -29.71 28.20
N GLY A 788 3.14 -29.52 27.58
CA GLY A 788 3.64 -30.32 26.46
C GLY A 788 2.96 -30.04 25.11
N SER A 789 2.24 -28.92 25.00
CA SER A 789 1.51 -28.49 23.79
C SER A 789 2.44 -27.87 22.73
N ILE A 790 3.60 -27.36 23.14
CA ILE A 790 4.69 -26.87 22.29
C ILE A 790 6.03 -27.46 22.77
N PRO A 791 7.05 -27.60 21.90
CA PRO A 791 8.39 -27.95 22.33
C PRO A 791 9.11 -26.76 23.00
N VAL A 792 10.31 -27.02 23.53
CA VAL A 792 11.34 -25.98 23.69
C VAL A 792 11.88 -25.65 22.30
N PHE A 793 11.68 -24.42 21.84
CA PHE A 793 12.26 -23.91 20.60
C PHE A 793 13.73 -23.52 20.80
N GLY A 794 14.56 -23.76 19.80
CA GLY A 794 15.95 -23.28 19.73
C GLY A 794 16.11 -22.10 18.76
N PRO A 795 17.36 -21.62 18.53
CA PRO A 795 17.64 -20.57 17.55
C PRO A 795 17.20 -20.92 16.13
N ASP A 796 17.33 -22.19 15.73
CA ASP A 796 16.91 -22.68 14.40
C ASP A 796 15.38 -22.73 14.23
N ASP A 797 14.61 -22.71 15.32
CA ASP A 797 13.14 -22.64 15.30
C ASP A 797 12.61 -21.20 15.23
N PHE A 798 13.47 -20.18 15.35
CA PHE A 798 13.07 -18.78 15.33
C PHE A 798 12.40 -18.42 14.01
N ASN A 799 11.21 -17.80 14.08
CA ASN A 799 10.37 -17.53 12.92
C ASN A 799 10.01 -18.78 12.07
N SER A 800 10.07 -19.98 12.66
CA SER A 800 9.45 -21.19 12.10
C SER A 800 7.92 -21.14 12.17
N THR A 801 7.27 -22.07 11.46
CA THR A 801 5.79 -22.21 11.50
C THR A 801 5.27 -22.47 12.92
N ALA A 802 5.90 -23.35 13.68
CA ALA A 802 5.43 -23.76 15.01
C ALA A 802 5.64 -22.65 16.05
N TYR A 803 6.82 -22.01 16.02
CA TYR A 803 7.16 -20.86 16.85
C TYR A 803 6.17 -19.70 16.68
N LEU A 804 5.92 -19.27 15.43
CA LEU A 804 4.96 -18.20 15.18
C LEU A 804 3.52 -18.61 15.46
N HIS A 805 3.12 -19.87 15.23
CA HIS A 805 1.77 -20.32 15.56
C HIS A 805 1.48 -20.19 17.06
N ALA A 806 2.41 -20.62 17.93
CA ALA A 806 2.28 -20.50 19.37
C ALA A 806 2.16 -19.03 19.81
N ILE A 807 3.04 -18.16 19.29
CA ILE A 807 3.06 -16.73 19.60
C ILE A 807 1.79 -16.02 19.12
N ILE A 808 1.32 -16.32 17.90
CA ILE A 808 0.11 -15.72 17.33
C ILE A 808 -1.12 -16.08 18.16
N GLU A 809 -1.32 -17.36 18.50
CA GLU A 809 -2.50 -17.77 19.26
C GLU A 809 -2.47 -17.23 20.71
N ALA A 810 -1.31 -17.23 21.36
CA ALA A 810 -1.12 -16.64 22.68
C ALA A 810 -1.41 -15.12 22.69
N LEU A 811 -0.97 -14.39 21.66
CA LEU A 811 -1.28 -12.97 21.47
C LEU A 811 -2.78 -12.75 21.19
N ARG A 812 -3.41 -13.53 20.31
CA ARG A 812 -4.86 -13.40 20.03
C ARG A 812 -5.70 -13.65 21.28
N LEU A 813 -5.32 -14.63 22.12
CA LEU A 813 -5.94 -14.89 23.43
C LEU A 813 -5.79 -13.68 24.37
N GLY A 814 -4.56 -13.19 24.57
CA GLY A 814 -4.29 -12.03 25.42
C GLY A 814 -5.00 -10.76 24.95
N PHE A 815 -5.12 -10.55 23.63
CA PHE A 815 -5.93 -9.47 23.07
C PHE A 815 -7.41 -9.65 23.40
N ALA A 816 -8.00 -10.83 23.17
CA ALA A 816 -9.42 -11.08 23.43
C ALA A 816 -9.82 -10.75 24.88
N ASP A 817 -8.99 -11.08 25.88
CA ASP A 817 -9.25 -10.70 27.27
C ASP A 817 -8.99 -9.21 27.53
N ALA A 818 -7.91 -8.64 26.99
CA ALA A 818 -7.58 -7.23 27.21
C ALA A 818 -8.61 -6.27 26.60
N HIS A 819 -9.29 -6.63 25.50
CA HIS A 819 -10.36 -5.80 24.92
C HIS A 819 -11.48 -5.54 25.92
N TRP A 820 -11.85 -6.57 26.69
CA TRP A 820 -12.94 -6.54 27.66
C TRP A 820 -12.48 -5.92 28.99
N PHE A 821 -11.36 -6.38 29.53
CA PHE A 821 -10.96 -6.05 30.90
C PHE A 821 -10.13 -4.76 31.07
N VAL A 822 -9.39 -4.30 30.05
CA VAL A 822 -8.51 -3.12 30.23
C VAL A 822 -9.30 -1.82 30.11
N THR A 823 -9.26 -1.04 31.18
CA THR A 823 -9.96 0.24 31.38
C THR A 823 -9.24 1.02 32.49
N ASP A 824 -9.76 2.17 32.93
CA ASP A 824 -9.20 2.95 34.06
C ASP A 824 -9.51 2.24 35.40
N PRO A 825 -8.50 1.66 36.09
CA PRO A 825 -8.73 0.94 37.34
C PRO A 825 -9.29 1.83 38.47
N ASN A 826 -9.13 3.15 38.35
CA ASN A 826 -9.62 4.12 39.33
C ASN A 826 -11.14 4.39 39.22
N VAL A 827 -11.79 3.88 38.17
CA VAL A 827 -13.24 4.03 37.91
C VAL A 827 -13.93 2.68 37.70
N THR A 828 -13.24 1.71 37.10
CA THR A 828 -13.78 0.37 36.83
C THR A 828 -12.73 -0.69 37.20
N PRO A 829 -12.99 -1.57 38.19
CA PRO A 829 -12.00 -2.54 38.65
C PRO A 829 -11.50 -3.47 37.54
N VAL A 830 -10.17 -3.56 37.39
CA VAL A 830 -9.51 -4.47 36.45
C VAL A 830 -8.91 -5.66 37.22
N PRO A 831 -9.21 -6.93 36.88
CA PRO A 831 -8.72 -8.11 37.59
C PRO A 831 -7.27 -8.47 37.22
N THR A 832 -6.38 -7.47 37.24
CA THR A 832 -5.01 -7.52 36.71
C THR A 832 -4.19 -8.72 37.20
N GLU A 833 -4.15 -8.95 38.52
CA GLU A 833 -3.43 -10.09 39.12
C GLU A 833 -4.00 -11.45 38.67
N GLY A 834 -5.33 -11.53 38.49
CA GLY A 834 -6.01 -12.73 38.02
C GLY A 834 -5.67 -13.06 36.57
N LEU A 835 -5.65 -12.05 35.70
CA LEU A 835 -5.36 -12.18 34.27
C LEU A 835 -3.92 -12.66 33.98
N ILE A 836 -2.97 -12.31 34.83
CA ILE A 836 -1.56 -12.79 34.73
C ILE A 836 -1.25 -13.93 35.71
N SER A 837 -2.24 -14.47 36.42
CA SER A 837 -2.05 -15.61 37.33
C SER A 837 -1.77 -16.89 36.56
N GLN A 838 -0.84 -17.71 37.06
CA GLN A 838 -0.49 -18.98 36.41
C GLN A 838 -1.71 -19.89 36.18
N ALA A 839 -2.64 -19.92 37.13
CA ALA A 839 -3.87 -20.72 37.01
C ALA A 839 -4.75 -20.27 35.83
N TYR A 840 -4.96 -18.96 35.67
CA TYR A 840 -5.76 -18.43 34.55
C TYR A 840 -5.06 -18.64 33.20
N LEU A 841 -3.74 -18.37 33.14
CA LEU A 841 -2.93 -18.59 31.94
C LEU A 841 -2.91 -20.07 31.52
N ALA A 842 -2.88 -20.98 32.50
CA ALA A 842 -2.98 -22.43 32.27
C ALA A 842 -4.34 -22.84 31.68
N GLU A 843 -5.44 -22.20 32.08
CA GLU A 843 -6.76 -22.42 31.47
C GLU A 843 -6.83 -21.86 30.04
N ARG A 844 -6.33 -20.64 29.80
CA ARG A 844 -6.31 -20.03 28.46
C ARG A 844 -5.43 -20.83 27.48
N ALA A 845 -4.31 -21.40 27.95
CA ALA A 845 -3.44 -22.25 27.15
C ALA A 845 -4.13 -23.52 26.60
N LYS A 846 -5.19 -24.03 27.25
CA LYS A 846 -5.97 -25.19 26.75
C LYS A 846 -6.73 -24.93 25.45
N LEU A 847 -6.87 -23.67 25.04
CA LEU A 847 -7.55 -23.26 23.81
C LEU A 847 -6.65 -23.35 22.55
N PHE A 848 -5.36 -23.66 22.72
CA PHE A 848 -4.41 -23.84 21.63
C PHE A 848 -4.50 -25.23 21.00
N ASP A 849 -4.60 -25.28 19.66
CA ASP A 849 -4.53 -26.49 18.85
C ASP A 849 -3.25 -26.42 17.98
N PRO A 850 -2.17 -27.17 18.27
CA PRO A 850 -0.89 -27.07 17.54
C PRO A 850 -0.99 -27.44 16.05
N LYS A 851 -2.16 -27.88 15.57
CA LYS A 851 -2.42 -28.26 14.18
C LYS A 851 -3.35 -27.29 13.46
N ARG A 852 -3.88 -26.25 14.13
CA ARG A 852 -4.88 -25.35 13.55
C ARG A 852 -5.10 -24.07 14.37
N ALA A 853 -5.24 -22.93 13.70
CA ALA A 853 -5.66 -21.67 14.30
C ALA A 853 -7.11 -21.73 14.83
N ALA A 854 -7.34 -21.14 16.00
CA ALA A 854 -8.66 -21.06 16.64
C ALA A 854 -9.66 -20.29 15.76
N PRO A 855 -10.82 -20.89 15.40
CA PRO A 855 -11.77 -20.32 14.44
C PRO A 855 -12.58 -19.15 15.03
N SER A 856 -12.87 -19.20 16.33
CA SER A 856 -13.33 -18.06 17.12
C SER A 856 -12.52 -18.00 18.41
N LEU A 857 -12.36 -16.80 18.96
CA LEU A 857 -11.70 -16.57 20.24
C LEU A 857 -12.58 -15.67 21.08
N HIS A 858 -12.97 -16.20 22.23
CA HIS A 858 -13.80 -15.51 23.22
C HIS A 858 -12.93 -15.18 24.44
N HIS A 859 -13.25 -14.09 25.11
CA HIS A 859 -12.76 -13.84 26.47
C HIS A 859 -13.37 -14.85 27.45
N GLY A 860 -12.88 -14.92 28.69
CA GLY A 860 -13.55 -15.69 29.75
C GLY A 860 -14.99 -15.21 29.99
N GLU A 861 -15.95 -16.12 30.07
CA GLU A 861 -17.41 -15.83 30.11
C GLU A 861 -17.86 -14.90 31.26
N PRO A 862 -19.04 -14.24 31.15
CA PRO A 862 -20.00 -14.21 30.03
C PRO A 862 -19.97 -12.88 29.23
N PRO A 863 -20.62 -12.78 28.04
CA PRO A 863 -20.16 -11.88 26.96
C PRO A 863 -20.85 -10.52 26.86
N ALA A 864 -20.17 -9.56 26.21
CA ALA A 864 -20.75 -8.72 25.13
C ALA A 864 -19.74 -7.77 24.44
N GLY A 865 -19.58 -7.88 23.12
CA GLY A 865 -19.05 -6.77 22.28
C GLY A 865 -17.54 -6.75 21.99
N VAL A 866 -17.16 -5.94 21.01
CA VAL A 866 -15.78 -5.70 20.57
C VAL A 866 -15.37 -4.29 20.98
N SER A 867 -14.22 -4.16 21.65
CA SER A 867 -13.69 -2.87 22.07
C SER A 867 -13.21 -2.05 20.86
N PRO A 868 -13.72 -0.82 20.64
CA PRO A 868 -13.32 0.01 19.50
C PRO A 868 -11.89 0.56 19.62
N ALA A 869 -11.22 0.32 20.75
CA ALA A 869 -9.82 0.66 20.93
C ALA A 869 -8.91 0.08 19.84
N LEU A 870 -9.33 -1.01 19.17
CA LEU A 870 -8.56 -1.87 18.27
C LEU A 870 -7.91 -1.27 17.00
N ARG A 871 -7.91 0.05 16.81
CA ARG A 871 -7.37 0.66 15.60
C ARG A 871 -5.87 0.97 15.70
N SER A 872 -5.23 1.12 14.54
CA SER A 872 -3.81 1.44 14.42
C SER A 872 -3.50 2.81 15.04
N SER A 873 -2.28 2.95 15.57
CA SER A 873 -1.86 4.13 16.32
C SER A 873 -0.42 4.49 16.05
N ASP A 874 -0.20 5.76 15.76
CA ASP A 874 1.11 6.38 15.65
C ASP A 874 1.53 6.87 17.04
N THR A 875 2.79 6.67 17.37
CA THR A 875 3.35 6.85 18.71
C THR A 875 4.83 7.19 18.54
N VAL A 876 5.53 7.63 19.57
CA VAL A 876 6.99 7.44 19.61
C VAL A 876 7.37 6.65 20.84
N TYR A 877 8.09 5.54 20.62
CA TYR A 877 8.84 4.87 21.68
C TYR A 877 10.30 5.29 21.57
N PHE A 878 10.92 5.52 22.73
CA PHE A 878 12.35 5.70 22.82
C PHE A 878 12.86 5.24 24.19
N THR A 879 14.16 5.06 24.29
CA THR A 879 14.79 4.78 25.57
C THR A 879 16.11 5.52 25.73
N VAL A 880 16.39 5.89 26.97
CA VAL A 880 17.60 6.60 27.37
C VAL A 880 18.22 5.89 28.55
N THR A 881 19.54 5.81 28.56
CA THR A 881 20.34 5.29 29.67
C THR A 881 21.52 6.20 29.98
N ASP A 882 22.07 6.11 31.19
CA ASP A 882 23.16 6.97 31.67
C ASP A 882 24.36 6.21 32.27
N ALA A 883 25.43 6.95 32.57
CA ALA A 883 26.66 6.45 33.20
C ALA A 883 26.51 6.01 34.66
N GLN A 884 25.34 6.24 35.29
CA GLN A 884 25.03 5.73 36.64
C GLN A 884 24.30 4.38 36.58
N GLY A 885 23.97 3.90 35.38
CA GLY A 885 23.28 2.63 35.17
C GLY A 885 21.75 2.75 35.10
N ASN A 886 21.18 3.95 35.23
CA ASN A 886 19.73 4.13 35.17
C ASN A 886 19.22 3.96 33.74
N ALA A 887 17.93 3.62 33.62
CA ALA A 887 17.26 3.50 32.32
C ALA A 887 15.83 4.03 32.36
N ALA A 888 15.46 4.81 31.34
CA ALA A 888 14.10 5.24 31.09
C ALA A 888 13.56 4.53 29.85
N SER A 889 12.53 3.69 30.02
CA SER A 889 11.69 3.17 28.94
C SER A 889 10.51 4.14 28.81
N PHE A 890 10.49 4.96 27.76
CA PHE A 890 9.58 6.11 27.68
C PHE A 890 8.77 6.08 26.39
N ILE A 891 7.49 6.40 26.49
CA ILE A 891 6.60 6.39 25.34
C ILE A 891 5.59 7.53 25.42
N ASN A 892 5.36 8.21 24.29
CA ASN A 892 4.56 9.44 24.20
C ASN A 892 3.75 9.42 22.89
N SER A 893 2.48 9.82 22.87
CA SER A 893 1.63 9.71 21.66
C SER A 893 0.43 10.65 21.65
N ASN A 894 0.05 11.12 20.44
CA ASN A 894 -1.22 11.80 20.16
C ASN A 894 -2.37 10.84 19.78
N TYR A 895 -2.17 9.54 20.01
CA TYR A 895 -2.92 8.36 19.56
C TYR A 895 -2.82 8.00 18.07
N ALA A 896 -3.51 8.67 17.14
CA ALA A 896 -3.43 8.34 15.71
C ALA A 896 -2.97 9.55 14.89
N GLY A 897 -1.85 9.43 14.18
CA GLY A 897 -1.18 10.52 13.46
C GLY A 897 -0.91 11.76 14.34
N PHE A 898 -1.30 12.91 13.82
CA PHE A 898 -1.36 14.20 14.54
C PHE A 898 -2.50 14.27 15.58
N GLY A 899 -3.08 13.15 16.00
CA GLY A 899 -4.30 13.09 16.80
C GLY A 899 -5.51 13.56 16.01
N THR A 900 -6.37 14.37 16.64
CA THR A 900 -7.47 15.06 15.94
C THR A 900 -7.00 16.05 14.88
N SER A 901 -5.72 16.44 14.89
CA SER A 901 -5.15 17.57 14.15
C SER A 901 -5.73 18.96 14.52
N ILE A 902 -6.56 19.05 15.57
CA ILE A 902 -7.06 20.33 16.11
C ILE A 902 -5.90 21.04 16.81
N ILE A 903 -5.70 22.34 16.52
CA ILE A 903 -4.56 23.13 17.00
C ILE A 903 -5.06 24.28 17.88
N PRO A 904 -4.73 24.33 19.19
CA PRO A 904 -4.95 25.50 20.03
C PRO A 904 -4.14 26.69 19.53
N LYS A 905 -4.75 27.87 19.45
CA LYS A 905 -4.18 29.02 18.76
C LYS A 905 -2.91 29.53 19.45
N GLY A 906 -1.88 29.78 18.66
CA GLY A 906 -0.57 30.24 19.13
C GLY A 906 0.19 29.21 19.96
N CYS A 907 -0.26 27.96 20.04
CA CYS A 907 0.34 26.95 20.91
C CYS A 907 1.26 25.97 20.18
N GLY A 908 1.17 25.86 18.85
CA GLY A 908 2.09 25.07 18.02
C GLY A 908 2.05 23.55 18.18
N PHE A 909 0.99 22.97 18.75
CA PHE A 909 0.79 21.53 18.84
C PHE A 909 -0.63 21.12 18.44
N THR A 910 -0.85 19.83 18.18
CA THR A 910 -2.16 19.24 17.90
C THR A 910 -2.70 18.48 19.11
N LEU A 911 -4.03 18.42 19.27
CA LEU A 911 -4.69 17.69 20.33
C LEU A 911 -4.89 16.22 19.98
N GLN A 912 -4.56 15.32 20.92
CA GLN A 912 -4.75 13.87 20.75
C GLN A 912 -6.21 13.48 20.50
N ASN A 913 -6.41 12.35 19.83
CA ASN A 913 -7.72 11.70 19.67
C ASN A 913 -7.91 10.49 20.60
N ARG A 914 -7.19 10.45 21.72
CA ARG A 914 -7.14 9.31 22.66
C ARG A 914 -8.50 8.86 23.19
N GLY A 915 -9.47 9.77 23.32
CA GLY A 915 -10.85 9.47 23.70
C GLY A 915 -11.61 8.58 22.71
N ALA A 916 -11.14 8.45 21.46
CA ALA A 916 -11.67 7.49 20.49
C ALA A 916 -11.57 6.02 20.94
N ASN A 917 -10.73 5.73 21.94
CA ASN A 917 -10.66 4.40 22.56
C ASN A 917 -11.81 4.10 23.53
N PHE A 918 -12.69 5.05 23.87
CA PHE A 918 -13.89 4.75 24.66
C PHE A 918 -14.96 4.05 23.81
N SER A 919 -15.62 3.06 24.41
CA SER A 919 -16.86 2.51 23.87
C SER A 919 -18.05 3.44 24.13
N LEU A 920 -18.97 3.50 23.17
CA LEU A 920 -20.31 4.09 23.34
C LEU A 920 -21.37 3.06 23.76
N ASP A 921 -21.00 1.77 23.89
CA ASP A 921 -21.85 0.75 24.52
C ASP A 921 -21.82 0.89 26.05
N ALA A 922 -23.00 1.09 26.65
CA ALA A 922 -23.19 1.23 28.09
C ALA A 922 -22.85 -0.06 28.88
N ALA A 923 -22.83 -1.23 28.24
CA ALA A 923 -22.44 -2.49 28.86
C ALA A 923 -20.92 -2.68 28.99
N HIS A 924 -20.11 -1.96 28.20
CA HIS A 924 -18.68 -2.23 28.08
C HIS A 924 -17.87 -1.65 29.27
N PRO A 925 -16.91 -2.38 29.89
CA PRO A 925 -16.10 -1.87 31.02
C PRO A 925 -15.28 -0.61 30.68
N ASN A 926 -14.86 -0.49 29.43
CA ASN A 926 -14.21 0.71 28.85
C ASN A 926 -15.20 1.64 28.12
N ARG A 927 -16.46 1.75 28.61
CA ARG A 927 -17.38 2.81 28.17
C ARG A 927 -16.90 4.20 28.61
N LEU A 928 -17.29 5.24 27.87
CA LEU A 928 -17.09 6.63 28.26
C LEU A 928 -17.81 6.92 29.59
N GLU A 929 -17.08 7.48 30.55
CA GLU A 929 -17.62 8.05 31.78
C GLU A 929 -16.85 9.34 32.13
N PRO A 930 -17.44 10.31 32.85
CA PRO A 930 -16.76 11.54 33.26
C PRO A 930 -15.51 11.29 34.11
N ARG A 931 -14.47 12.11 33.90
CA ARG A 931 -13.15 12.01 34.57
C ARG A 931 -12.43 10.65 34.46
N LYS A 932 -12.90 9.73 33.62
CA LYS A 932 -12.27 8.42 33.36
C LYS A 932 -11.13 8.53 32.36
N ARG A 933 -10.13 7.65 32.41
CA ARG A 933 -9.17 7.45 31.31
C ARG A 933 -9.67 6.38 30.33
N PRO A 934 -9.49 6.52 29.01
CA PRO A 934 -9.78 5.43 28.07
C PRO A 934 -8.69 4.34 28.13
N TYR A 935 -9.01 3.16 27.59
CA TYR A 935 -8.02 2.16 27.18
C TYR A 935 -6.87 2.82 26.42
N HIS A 936 -5.63 2.49 26.78
CA HIS A 936 -4.45 3.21 26.31
C HIS A 936 -3.48 2.30 25.58
N THR A 937 -3.15 2.65 24.32
CA THR A 937 -2.34 1.78 23.47
C THR A 937 -0.85 1.83 23.79
N ILE A 938 -0.31 2.97 24.22
CA ILE A 938 1.15 3.08 24.43
C ILE A 938 1.60 2.18 25.58
N ILE A 939 2.72 1.46 25.40
CA ILE A 939 3.33 0.62 26.44
C ILE A 939 4.87 0.76 26.44
N PRO A 940 5.51 1.10 27.57
CA PRO A 940 6.96 1.01 27.76
C PRO A 940 7.33 -0.33 28.40
N GLY A 941 8.23 -1.10 27.77
CA GLY A 941 8.72 -2.39 28.27
C GLY A 941 10.06 -2.29 28.98
N MET A 942 10.28 -3.13 30.00
CA MET A 942 11.54 -3.22 30.73
C MET A 942 11.75 -4.65 31.24
N VAL A 943 13.00 -5.11 31.34
CA VAL A 943 13.33 -6.52 31.61
C VAL A 943 14.40 -6.61 32.69
N THR A 944 14.21 -7.44 33.71
CA THR A 944 15.24 -7.77 34.72
C THR A 944 15.59 -9.26 34.70
N ASN A 945 16.80 -9.62 35.12
CA ASN A 945 17.28 -11.00 35.18
C ASN A 945 16.72 -11.70 36.44
N LEU A 946 16.13 -12.90 36.30
CA LEU A 946 15.59 -13.65 37.44
C LEU A 946 16.67 -14.16 38.41
N ALA A 947 17.92 -14.26 37.96
CA ALA A 947 19.04 -14.70 38.79
C ALA A 947 19.31 -13.74 39.97
N ASP A 948 19.59 -12.46 39.67
CA ASP A 948 20.10 -11.46 40.63
C ASP A 948 19.28 -10.14 40.68
N GLY A 949 18.21 -10.02 39.88
CA GLY A 949 17.40 -8.81 39.78
C GLY A 949 18.09 -7.62 39.10
N SER A 950 19.20 -7.78 38.38
CA SER A 950 19.77 -6.71 37.54
C SER A 950 18.87 -6.38 36.34
N LEU A 951 19.02 -5.17 35.77
CA LEU A 951 18.39 -4.83 34.49
C LEU A 951 19.02 -5.66 33.37
N HIS A 952 18.19 -6.34 32.58
CA HIS A 952 18.59 -6.96 31.33
C HIS A 952 18.48 -5.94 30.18
N SER A 953 17.31 -5.35 29.98
CA SER A 953 17.09 -4.40 28.89
C SER A 953 15.89 -3.48 29.10
N THR A 954 15.94 -2.33 28.43
CA THR A 954 14.83 -1.39 28.27
C THR A 954 14.47 -1.34 26.78
N PHE A 955 13.18 -1.49 26.46
CA PHE A 955 12.75 -1.73 25.09
C PHE A 955 11.27 -1.43 24.83
N GLY A 956 10.92 -1.28 23.55
CA GLY A 956 9.54 -1.13 23.12
C GLY A 956 9.43 -1.08 21.60
N VAL A 957 8.23 -1.37 21.07
CA VAL A 957 7.97 -1.47 19.61
C VAL A 957 6.71 -0.71 19.20
N MET A 958 6.85 0.61 19.06
CA MET A 958 5.82 1.58 18.65
C MET A 958 4.90 1.06 17.53
N GLY A 959 3.57 1.19 17.66
CA GLY A 959 2.62 0.92 16.57
C GLY A 959 1.21 0.48 16.98
N GLY A 960 0.62 1.08 18.03
CA GLY A 960 -0.69 0.66 18.54
C GLY A 960 -0.71 -0.81 18.96
N PHE A 961 -1.62 -1.60 18.40
CA PHE A 961 -1.77 -3.03 18.69
C PHE A 961 -0.58 -3.87 18.20
N MET A 962 0.35 -3.31 17.42
CA MET A 962 1.64 -3.95 17.18
C MET A 962 2.52 -3.98 18.44
N GLN A 963 2.33 -3.10 19.43
CA GLN A 963 3.24 -2.99 20.57
C GLN A 963 3.36 -4.28 21.41
N PRO A 964 2.28 -4.89 21.96
CA PRO A 964 2.43 -6.14 22.70
C PRO A 964 3.02 -7.28 21.85
N GLN A 965 2.67 -7.30 20.57
CA GLN A 965 3.15 -8.29 19.61
C GLN A 965 4.65 -8.14 19.34
N GLY A 966 5.11 -6.90 19.19
CA GLY A 966 6.50 -6.55 19.02
C GLY A 966 7.29 -6.81 20.29
N HIS A 967 6.75 -6.49 21.47
CA HIS A 967 7.40 -6.75 22.76
C HIS A 967 7.68 -8.25 22.92
N VAL A 968 6.67 -9.10 22.70
CA VAL A 968 6.85 -10.57 22.71
C VAL A 968 7.88 -11.02 21.67
N GLN A 969 7.77 -10.57 20.42
CA GLN A 969 8.67 -11.00 19.34
C GLN A 969 10.14 -10.62 19.55
N VAL A 970 10.43 -9.36 19.94
CA VAL A 970 11.82 -8.90 20.12
C VAL A 970 12.44 -9.36 21.44
N LEU A 971 11.63 -9.67 22.45
CA LEU A 971 12.12 -10.29 23.68
C LEU A 971 12.47 -11.76 23.44
N LEU A 972 11.56 -12.54 22.84
CA LEU A 972 11.82 -13.95 22.53
C LEU A 972 12.96 -14.11 21.49
N GLY A 973 13.13 -13.17 20.57
CA GLY A 973 14.30 -13.12 19.68
C GLY A 973 15.63 -12.95 20.42
N GLN A 974 15.68 -12.13 21.47
CA GLN A 974 16.89 -12.00 22.30
C GLN A 974 17.12 -13.25 23.18
N LEU A 975 16.07 -13.82 23.78
CA LEU A 975 16.18 -14.91 24.75
C LEU A 975 16.39 -16.29 24.11
N ILE A 976 15.60 -16.64 23.08
CA ILE A 976 15.58 -17.97 22.46
C ILE A 976 16.58 -18.04 21.31
N ALA A 977 16.56 -17.04 20.43
CA ALA A 977 17.45 -16.99 19.26
C ALA A 977 18.80 -16.31 19.52
N GLY A 978 19.03 -15.79 20.74
CA GLY A 978 20.30 -15.18 21.14
C GLY A 978 20.63 -13.87 20.44
N LEU A 979 19.65 -13.23 19.78
CA LEU A 979 19.88 -12.07 18.92
C LEU A 979 20.43 -10.87 19.71
N ASP A 980 21.26 -10.07 19.03
CA ASP A 980 21.68 -8.77 19.54
C ASP A 980 20.56 -7.70 19.43
N PRO A 981 20.68 -6.54 20.10
CA PRO A 981 19.65 -5.50 20.12
C PRO A 981 19.28 -4.92 18.74
N GLN A 982 20.17 -5.01 17.74
CA GLN A 982 19.86 -4.59 16.38
C GLN A 982 19.27 -5.74 15.56
N GLN A 983 19.83 -6.95 15.66
CA GLN A 983 19.30 -8.15 15.01
C GLN A 983 17.84 -8.44 15.42
N ALA A 984 17.50 -8.29 16.69
CA ALA A 984 16.14 -8.46 17.20
C ALA A 984 15.14 -7.43 16.62
N LEU A 985 15.63 -6.25 16.19
CA LEU A 985 14.83 -5.24 15.51
C LEU A 985 14.80 -5.43 13.99
N ASP A 986 15.89 -5.87 13.38
CA ASP A 986 16.02 -6.12 11.94
C ASP A 986 15.23 -7.37 11.51
N ALA A 987 14.98 -8.32 12.42
CA ALA A 987 14.19 -9.52 12.19
C ALA A 987 12.79 -9.22 11.58
N PRO A 988 12.31 -10.05 10.64
CA PRO A 988 10.96 -9.90 10.08
C PRO A 988 9.92 -10.28 11.12
N ARG A 989 8.83 -9.52 11.18
CA ARG A 989 7.79 -9.63 12.22
C ARG A 989 6.46 -10.12 11.65
N VAL A 990 5.58 -10.57 12.54
CA VAL A 990 4.15 -10.70 12.30
C VAL A 990 3.38 -9.60 13.03
N CYS A 991 2.25 -9.19 12.47
CA CYS A 991 1.29 -8.27 13.08
C CYS A 991 -0.12 -8.81 12.82
N ILE A 992 -0.71 -9.41 13.85
CA ILE A 992 -2.15 -9.66 13.93
C ILE A 992 -2.85 -8.32 13.74
N GLY A 993 -3.57 -8.20 12.63
CA GLY A 993 -4.48 -7.10 12.36
C GLY A 993 -5.69 -7.23 13.26
N ALA A 994 -6.08 -6.11 13.86
CA ALA A 994 -7.24 -6.00 14.74
C ALA A 994 -8.45 -5.39 13.99
N GLY A 995 -8.63 -5.81 12.74
CA GLY A 995 -9.40 -5.07 11.74
C GLY A 995 -10.90 -4.99 12.02
N ILE A 996 -11.35 -3.87 12.58
CA ILE A 996 -12.65 -3.27 12.27
C ILE A 996 -12.45 -2.38 11.04
N PRO A 997 -13.23 -2.52 9.95
CA PRO A 997 -13.16 -1.64 8.77
C PRO A 997 -13.24 -0.14 9.11
N GLU A 998 -12.51 0.71 8.36
CA GLU A 998 -12.55 2.17 8.56
C GLU A 998 -13.92 2.80 8.25
N ASP A 999 -14.75 2.13 7.46
CA ASP A 999 -16.13 2.54 7.13
C ASP A 999 -17.19 1.97 8.09
N GLY A 1000 -16.78 1.21 9.12
CA GLY A 1000 -17.69 0.57 10.08
C GLY A 1000 -18.58 -0.53 9.48
N SER A 1001 -18.23 -1.07 8.30
CA SER A 1001 -19.03 -2.09 7.59
C SER A 1001 -19.07 -3.48 8.25
N SER A 1002 -18.23 -3.72 9.26
CA SER A 1002 -18.27 -4.90 10.14
C SER A 1002 -17.92 -4.50 11.57
N THR A 1003 -18.50 -5.18 12.55
CA THR A 1003 -18.12 -5.11 13.98
C THR A 1003 -17.26 -6.30 14.42
N GLU A 1004 -17.04 -7.29 13.56
CA GLU A 1004 -16.18 -8.44 13.85
C GLU A 1004 -14.69 -8.09 13.64
N VAL A 1005 -13.83 -8.54 14.55
CA VAL A 1005 -12.38 -8.39 14.44
C VAL A 1005 -11.85 -9.37 13.39
N GLU A 1006 -11.47 -8.88 12.21
CA GLU A 1006 -10.83 -9.73 11.22
C GLU A 1006 -9.37 -9.99 11.62
N TRP A 1007 -9.13 -11.16 12.25
CA TRP A 1007 -7.83 -11.66 12.73
C TRP A 1007 -6.83 -12.00 11.60
N THR A 1008 -6.59 -11.06 10.69
CA THR A 1008 -5.64 -11.17 9.58
C THR A 1008 -4.21 -11.15 10.12
N VAL A 1009 -3.42 -12.19 9.89
CA VAL A 1009 -2.00 -12.21 10.26
C VAL A 1009 -1.21 -11.53 9.14
N ASN A 1010 -0.85 -10.27 9.33
CA ASN A 1010 0.11 -9.60 8.46
C ASN A 1010 1.50 -10.15 8.75
N ILE A 1011 2.29 -10.41 7.70
CA ILE A 1011 3.65 -10.93 7.80
C ILE A 1011 4.57 -10.08 6.93
N GLU A 1012 5.74 -9.75 7.47
CA GLU A 1012 6.67 -8.86 6.78
C GLU A 1012 7.43 -9.53 5.61
N GLU A 1013 7.62 -8.77 4.54
CA GLU A 1013 8.54 -9.09 3.44
C GLU A 1013 9.95 -9.38 3.98
N GLY A 1014 10.37 -10.65 3.86
CA GLY A 1014 11.61 -11.20 4.44
C GLY A 1014 11.38 -12.47 5.27
N MET A 1015 10.16 -12.73 5.73
CA MET A 1015 9.80 -13.97 6.42
C MET A 1015 9.95 -15.20 5.49
N PRO A 1016 10.44 -16.37 5.97
CA PRO A 1016 10.57 -17.57 5.14
C PRO A 1016 9.25 -18.01 4.49
N ALA A 1017 9.30 -18.32 3.19
CA ALA A 1017 8.13 -18.71 2.42
C ALA A 1017 7.45 -19.99 2.95
N GLU A 1018 8.23 -20.92 3.51
CA GLU A 1018 7.71 -22.14 4.12
C GLU A 1018 6.94 -21.88 5.43
N THR A 1019 7.35 -20.85 6.19
CA THR A 1019 6.64 -20.34 7.37
C THR A 1019 5.33 -19.66 6.98
N ILE A 1020 5.36 -18.78 5.97
CA ILE A 1020 4.17 -18.11 5.43
C ILE A 1020 3.12 -19.16 4.99
N GLU A 1021 3.54 -20.15 4.21
CA GLU A 1021 2.66 -21.22 3.75
C GLU A 1021 2.30 -22.23 4.86
N GLY A 1022 3.14 -22.36 5.90
CA GLY A 1022 2.86 -23.16 7.08
C GLY A 1022 1.73 -22.58 7.92
N LEU A 1023 1.78 -21.29 8.22
CA LEU A 1023 0.71 -20.57 8.91
C LEU A 1023 -0.60 -20.61 8.10
N ARG A 1024 -0.55 -20.49 6.77
CA ARG A 1024 -1.72 -20.70 5.89
C ARG A 1024 -2.29 -22.11 5.98
N ARG A 1025 -1.45 -23.15 6.03
CA ARG A 1025 -1.91 -24.56 6.21
C ARG A 1025 -2.55 -24.81 7.57
N LEU A 1026 -2.14 -24.07 8.60
CA LEU A 1026 -2.77 -24.08 9.93
C LEU A 1026 -4.09 -23.28 9.96
N GLY A 1027 -4.45 -22.56 8.89
CA GLY A 1027 -5.70 -21.82 8.79
C GLY A 1027 -5.62 -20.32 9.13
N HIS A 1028 -4.42 -19.77 9.37
CA HIS A 1028 -4.25 -18.32 9.56
C HIS A 1028 -4.53 -17.57 8.25
N LYS A 1029 -5.33 -16.49 8.32
CA LYS A 1029 -5.52 -15.57 7.18
C LYS A 1029 -4.27 -14.71 7.01
N VAL A 1030 -3.27 -15.23 6.29
CA VAL A 1030 -1.95 -14.59 6.14
C VAL A 1030 -1.88 -13.65 4.94
N GLU A 1031 -1.61 -12.38 5.19
CA GLU A 1031 -1.29 -11.36 4.17
C GLU A 1031 0.19 -10.93 4.29
N VAL A 1032 0.86 -10.69 3.17
CA VAL A 1032 2.30 -10.38 3.14
C VAL A 1032 2.49 -8.91 2.76
N VAL A 1033 3.20 -8.16 3.61
CA VAL A 1033 3.31 -6.70 3.53
C VAL A 1033 4.77 -6.29 3.31
N GLY A 1034 5.01 -5.58 2.21
CA GLY A 1034 6.33 -5.14 1.76
C GLY A 1034 6.44 -3.64 1.50
N GLY A 1035 7.64 -3.18 1.14
CA GLY A 1035 7.93 -1.77 0.87
C GLY A 1035 7.51 -0.84 2.03
N ALA A 1036 6.89 0.31 1.70
CA ALA A 1036 6.45 1.30 2.70
C ALA A 1036 5.35 0.79 3.65
N GLY A 1037 4.61 -0.27 3.28
CA GLY A 1037 3.62 -0.90 4.16
C GLY A 1037 4.22 -1.51 5.42
N ARG A 1038 5.54 -1.76 5.44
CA ARG A 1038 6.27 -2.31 6.59
C ARG A 1038 6.21 -1.44 7.86
N GLY A 1039 5.77 -0.18 7.77
CA GLY A 1039 5.45 0.64 8.93
C GLY A 1039 4.41 0.02 9.88
N LEU A 1040 3.56 -0.89 9.37
CA LEU A 1040 2.61 -1.68 10.18
C LEU A 1040 3.30 -2.52 11.27
N PHE A 1041 4.51 -3.02 11.02
CA PHE A 1041 5.27 -3.83 11.98
C PHE A 1041 6.00 -2.99 13.04
N GLY A 1042 5.73 -1.68 13.08
CA GLY A 1042 6.17 -0.79 14.13
C GLY A 1042 7.63 -0.35 14.06
N ARG A 1043 8.01 0.53 14.98
CA ARG A 1043 9.38 1.08 15.11
C ARG A 1043 9.92 0.77 16.51
N GLY A 1044 10.82 -0.20 16.61
CA GLY A 1044 11.41 -0.59 17.88
C GLY A 1044 12.70 0.14 18.26
N GLN A 1045 12.97 0.22 19.57
CA GLN A 1045 14.24 0.68 20.14
C GLN A 1045 14.61 -0.26 21.29
N ILE A 1046 15.89 -0.62 21.43
CA ILE A 1046 16.37 -1.52 22.50
C ILE A 1046 17.70 -1.00 23.03
N VAL A 1047 17.84 -0.94 24.35
CA VAL A 1047 19.14 -0.86 25.04
C VAL A 1047 19.23 -2.00 26.06
N ARG A 1048 20.30 -2.80 25.97
CA ARG A 1048 20.61 -3.97 26.81
C ARG A 1048 21.81 -3.66 27.71
N GLN A 1049 21.72 -4.01 28.99
CA GLN A 1049 22.83 -3.97 29.96
C GLN A 1049 23.64 -5.27 29.83
N THR A 1050 24.96 -5.11 29.76
CA THR A 1050 25.94 -6.20 29.68
C THR A 1050 27.18 -5.84 30.50
N VAL A 1051 27.94 -6.83 30.95
CA VAL A 1051 29.21 -6.62 31.68
C VAL A 1051 30.33 -7.33 30.93
N ASP A 1052 31.47 -6.66 30.77
CA ASP A 1052 32.68 -7.27 30.22
C ASP A 1052 33.21 -8.36 31.17
N ALA A 1053 33.35 -9.58 30.67
CA ALA A 1053 33.74 -10.75 31.47
C ALA A 1053 35.24 -10.78 31.86
N VAL A 1054 36.06 -9.89 31.28
CA VAL A 1054 37.49 -9.75 31.59
C VAL A 1054 37.71 -8.58 32.53
N ASP A 1055 37.25 -7.38 32.15
CA ASP A 1055 37.52 -6.14 32.90
C ASP A 1055 36.45 -5.81 33.95
N GLY A 1056 35.34 -6.56 34.00
CA GLY A 1056 34.20 -6.28 34.89
C GLY A 1056 33.47 -4.97 34.56
N THR A 1057 33.81 -4.33 33.43
CA THR A 1057 33.29 -3.01 33.04
C THR A 1057 31.86 -3.13 32.52
N PHE A 1058 31.01 -2.21 32.97
CA PHE A 1058 29.62 -2.14 32.53
C PHE A 1058 29.49 -1.53 31.12
N VAL A 1059 28.70 -2.16 30.25
CA VAL A 1059 28.50 -1.77 28.86
C VAL A 1059 27.01 -1.76 28.49
N TRP A 1060 26.53 -0.63 28.00
CA TRP A 1060 25.27 -0.52 27.25
C TRP A 1060 25.45 -1.01 25.81
N SER A 1061 24.50 -1.78 25.31
CA SER A 1061 24.46 -2.28 23.92
C SER A 1061 23.09 -2.00 23.31
N ALA A 1062 23.01 -1.34 22.15
CA ALA A 1062 21.74 -0.79 21.64
C ALA A 1062 21.49 -0.97 20.14
N GLY A 1063 20.21 -1.01 19.78
CA GLY A 1063 19.72 -1.07 18.41
C GLY A 1063 18.52 -0.13 18.18
N SER A 1064 18.32 0.27 16.93
CA SER A 1064 17.23 1.12 16.48
C SER A 1064 16.66 0.62 15.16
N ASP A 1065 15.34 0.59 15.06
CA ASP A 1065 14.63 0.05 13.91
C ASP A 1065 14.89 0.84 12.61
N MET A 1066 15.18 0.12 11.53
CA MET A 1066 15.40 0.67 10.19
C MET A 1066 14.11 1.15 9.51
N ARG A 1067 12.94 0.92 10.11
CA ARG A 1067 11.62 1.44 9.70
C ARG A 1067 11.37 2.89 10.17
N ALA A 1068 12.41 3.59 10.61
CA ALA A 1068 12.41 4.96 11.16
C ALA A 1068 13.60 5.79 10.63
N ASP A 1069 13.52 7.13 10.73
CA ASP A 1069 14.63 8.04 10.39
C ASP A 1069 15.83 7.93 11.36
N GLY A 1070 15.58 7.51 12.61
CA GLY A 1070 16.49 7.62 13.75
C GLY A 1070 17.60 6.57 13.86
N ALA A 1071 18.21 6.51 15.05
CA ALA A 1071 19.24 5.54 15.43
C ALA A 1071 19.38 5.43 16.96
N ALA A 1072 20.24 4.50 17.40
CA ALA A 1072 20.89 4.57 18.70
C ALA A 1072 22.14 5.45 18.62
N TYR A 1073 22.41 6.22 19.67
CA TYR A 1073 23.53 7.16 19.76
C TYR A 1073 24.17 7.09 21.15
N PRO A 1074 25.51 6.96 21.28
CA PRO A 1074 26.18 7.02 22.57
C PRO A 1074 26.23 8.46 23.11
N ALA A 1075 26.38 8.56 24.43
CA ALA A 1075 26.54 9.80 25.19
C ALA A 1075 27.71 10.69 24.71
#